data_AF-M9LTA3-F1
#
_entry.id   AF-M9LTA3-F1
#
_cell.length_a   1.000
_cell.length_b   1.000
_cell.length_c   1.000
_cell.angle_alpha   90.00
_cell.angle_beta   90.00
_cell.angle_gamma   90.00
#
_symmetry.space_group_name_H-M   'P 1'
#
loop_
_entity.id
_entity.type
_entity.pdbx_description
1 polymer ?
#
loop_
_entity_poly.entity_id
_entity_poly.type
_entity_poly.pdbx_seq_one_letter_code
_entity_poly.pdbx_strand_id
1 'polypeptide(L)'
;MSASQAGPSRTTLHTPASPTAQQSYIDPAAAPLASPQLANRINLVTYKQSTIKALIDPSLPVQDVIRQLCANAHLGVQEPPALFALRDDDNDELIDDANMAKKIEAGANFKLCSSPTIEAADMVDKLGSRDERVLKMATYTLQRLIREAPFTNEFVARGGVRELLNVIRNHSSGNTLAYALTSCQNLMEGFEYGWDIIDADIVAKVVNLLVSQERINVCRPATAILKKLVVSGPQDSPKMGRVLTDGSGAASAAPPPVYRYGFDFVYAEFQREPLFLQTLTNRIGSSDTTLKLYSLSLINSLLRNVSDELFESFTSELEKLNASKAVAWLMDSHRGDELASSILDYQTNVIRTAHRRMRTAVTPTDKRHVHALSYIWLQAKISDVVVPNKNPAQTTLNGASRTAGGATTRYKWRRIGFASESAAKEFGRTGWLGLLCLESFVRSDPDLYAKIILEQINRPEERRCMFARASIEVTSILADHWDIESGSFTASTSYLPFLLSLTKVHNLALRFFLRMWNESGAAASDFSRVSALVRSQVHDALGKQDEVSRTWIDLEDAFLHSEYRTVRDRQIKELEVDEDYNSKASIRNLRGRIYRESYEFVRQQRIQCLLEGAWFRNVVASSAVGAGAMGAKQRRGSTSTVETTNTAMPTISNGATAPTKPWRFYRLAPNKKFLYFCDSSDRVPIRGGLDDLPDRIDLSLVTEISHHGGAATGGGSGGAATGRELVISLLQSPDVCVAEMQALNASQLSEWTDGLNMLRDEGGVVSTRETADLINMLTEIGIKVKMLDLTGEQIELPATVQAPPLPSTTEFFFAEL
;
A
#
# COMPACT_ATOMS: atom_id res chain seq x y z
N MET A 1 -34.21 -38.87 -59.07
CA MET A 1 -34.47 -37.90 -60.15
C MET A 1 -34.39 -36.50 -59.56
N SER A 2 -33.93 -35.50 -60.33
CA SER A 2 -33.69 -34.07 -59.94
C SER A 2 -32.77 -33.85 -58.72
N ALA A 3 -31.54 -33.33 -58.87
CA ALA A 3 -31.14 -31.92 -59.14
C ALA A 3 -31.15 -31.05 -57.86
N SER A 4 -30.19 -30.15 -57.56
CA SER A 4 -28.98 -29.71 -58.30
C SER A 4 -27.90 -29.07 -57.40
N GLN A 5 -26.69 -28.98 -57.96
CA GLN A 5 -25.40 -28.44 -57.47
C GLN A 5 -25.37 -27.06 -56.78
N ALA A 6 -24.27 -26.80 -56.06
CA ALA A 6 -23.43 -25.60 -56.25
C ALA A 6 -21.93 -25.98 -56.12
N GLY A 7 -21.04 -25.31 -56.87
CA GLY A 7 -19.59 -25.60 -56.93
C GLY A 7 -18.70 -24.36 -56.74
N PRO A 8 -17.36 -24.52 -56.65
CA PRO A 8 -16.43 -23.50 -56.16
C PRO A 8 -15.64 -22.76 -57.26
N SER A 9 -14.95 -21.66 -56.93
CA SER A 9 -13.81 -21.14 -57.72
C SER A 9 -12.91 -20.09 -57.05
N ARG A 10 -11.60 -20.38 -57.16
CA ARG A 10 -10.43 -19.49 -57.40
C ARG A 10 -9.62 -18.85 -56.26
N THR A 11 -8.30 -18.94 -56.51
CA THR A 11 -7.11 -18.53 -55.76
C THR A 11 -6.22 -17.62 -56.62
N THR A 12 -5.35 -16.82 -56.00
CA THR A 12 -4.01 -16.45 -56.50
C THR A 12 -3.13 -15.88 -55.36
N LEU A 13 -1.79 -15.95 -55.51
CA LEU A 13 -0.77 -15.78 -54.47
C LEU A 13 -0.14 -14.38 -54.40
N HIS A 14 0.60 -14.08 -53.32
CA HIS A 14 2.01 -13.62 -53.40
C HIS A 14 2.76 -13.71 -52.05
N THR A 15 4.08 -13.93 -52.10
CA THR A 15 5.05 -14.00 -50.97
C THR A 15 6.27 -13.08 -51.22
N PRO A 16 7.11 -12.77 -50.20
CA PRO A 16 8.07 -11.65 -50.23
C PRO A 16 9.55 -12.05 -50.48
N ALA A 17 10.44 -11.05 -50.63
CA ALA A 17 11.91 -11.19 -50.53
C ALA A 17 12.61 -9.87 -50.13
N SER A 18 13.72 -9.99 -49.38
CA SER A 18 14.67 -8.90 -49.02
C SER A 18 15.72 -8.67 -50.13
N PRO A 19 16.61 -7.64 -50.06
CA PRO A 19 18.00 -7.92 -49.63
C PRO A 19 18.76 -6.76 -48.92
N THR A 20 20.08 -6.96 -48.77
CA THR A 20 21.09 -6.32 -47.90
C THR A 20 21.79 -5.04 -48.43
N ALA A 21 22.67 -4.46 -47.61
CA ALA A 21 23.38 -3.18 -47.82
C ALA A 21 24.89 -3.31 -48.11
N GLN A 22 25.53 -2.27 -48.69
CA GLN A 22 26.94 -1.92 -48.44
C GLN A 22 27.40 -0.51 -48.94
N GLN A 23 27.88 0.32 -47.99
CA GLN A 23 29.03 1.27 -48.01
C GLN A 23 29.32 2.25 -49.18
N SER A 24 29.53 3.53 -48.82
CA SER A 24 30.78 4.29 -49.12
C SER A 24 30.94 5.56 -48.25
N TYR A 25 32.19 6.03 -48.12
CA TYR A 25 32.69 7.07 -47.19
C TYR A 25 32.36 8.53 -47.61
N ILE A 26 32.33 9.46 -46.63
CA ILE A 26 33.32 10.54 -46.39
C ILE A 26 32.84 11.46 -45.25
N ASP A 27 33.70 11.72 -44.27
CA ASP A 27 33.66 12.86 -43.33
C ASP A 27 34.75 13.84 -43.79
N PRO A 28 34.63 15.19 -43.69
CA PRO A 28 34.76 15.82 -42.36
C PRO A 28 34.05 17.18 -42.12
N ALA A 29 33.86 17.47 -40.83
CA ALA A 29 34.02 18.79 -40.18
C ALA A 29 33.15 19.99 -40.61
N ALA A 30 32.12 20.28 -39.81
CA ALA A 30 31.75 21.65 -39.43
C ALA A 30 31.18 21.66 -38.00
N ALA A 31 31.66 22.57 -37.15
CA ALA A 31 31.17 22.72 -35.78
C ALA A 31 29.83 23.50 -35.74
N PRO A 32 28.84 23.09 -34.93
CA PRO A 32 27.61 23.86 -34.74
C PRO A 32 27.83 25.00 -33.73
N LEU A 33 28.32 26.13 -34.22
CA LEU A 33 28.14 27.43 -33.55
C LEU A 33 26.87 28.10 -34.12
N ALA A 34 25.72 27.74 -33.56
CA ALA A 34 24.48 28.49 -33.77
C ALA A 34 23.53 28.31 -32.57
N SER A 35 23.37 29.37 -31.77
CA SER A 35 22.28 29.51 -30.82
C SER A 35 20.92 29.47 -31.56
N PRO A 36 19.86 28.89 -30.98
CA PRO A 36 18.55 28.86 -31.62
C PRO A 36 18.00 30.29 -31.75
N GLN A 37 17.82 30.77 -32.98
CA GLN A 37 17.08 31.99 -33.22
C GLN A 37 15.59 31.70 -33.01
N LEU A 38 15.01 32.29 -31.96
CA LEU A 38 13.57 32.34 -31.75
C LEU A 38 12.91 32.97 -32.98
N ALA A 39 12.13 32.17 -33.70
CA ALA A 39 11.35 32.67 -34.83
C ALA A 39 10.16 33.46 -34.27
N ASN A 40 10.31 34.80 -34.19
CA ASN A 40 9.24 35.72 -33.80
C ASN A 40 8.03 35.57 -34.75
N ARG A 41 7.05 34.75 -34.35
CA ARG A 41 5.80 34.55 -35.06
C ARG A 41 4.86 35.72 -34.80
N ILE A 42 3.98 35.97 -35.76
CA ILE A 42 2.91 36.96 -35.63
C ILE A 42 1.67 36.22 -35.13
N ASN A 43 1.26 36.50 -33.89
CA ASN A 43 0.02 35.99 -33.30
C ASN A 43 -1.11 37.00 -33.55
N LEU A 44 -2.35 36.52 -33.69
CA LEU A 44 -3.52 37.39 -33.62
C LEU A 44 -3.92 37.56 -32.15
N VAL A 45 -4.22 38.80 -31.75
CA VAL A 45 -4.76 39.12 -30.43
C VAL A 45 -6.09 39.84 -30.59
N THR A 46 -7.16 39.24 -30.07
CA THR A 46 -8.53 39.77 -30.16
C THR A 46 -9.00 40.36 -28.82
N TYR A 47 -9.65 41.52 -28.86
CA TYR A 47 -10.37 42.11 -27.73
C TYR A 47 -11.70 42.71 -28.23
N LYS A 48 -12.82 42.23 -27.67
CA LYS A 48 -14.18 42.62 -28.07
C LYS A 48 -14.44 42.40 -29.57
N GLN A 49 -14.34 43.44 -30.40
CA GLN A 49 -14.52 43.40 -31.86
C GLN A 49 -13.25 43.81 -32.63
N SER A 50 -12.15 44.08 -31.92
CA SER A 50 -10.86 44.47 -32.50
C SER A 50 -9.88 43.31 -32.46
N THR A 51 -9.24 43.01 -33.59
CA THR A 51 -8.14 42.03 -33.66
C THR A 51 -6.91 42.71 -34.22
N ILE A 52 -5.77 42.55 -33.54
CA ILE A 52 -4.47 43.05 -34.00
C ILE A 52 -3.52 41.89 -34.32
N LYS A 53 -2.52 42.18 -35.15
CA LYS A 53 -1.33 41.35 -35.30
C LYS A 53 -0.29 41.79 -34.27
N ALA A 54 0.01 40.93 -33.31
CA ALA A 54 1.03 41.16 -32.29
C ALA A 54 2.24 40.27 -32.56
N LEU A 55 3.42 40.80 -32.30
CA LEU A 55 4.69 40.09 -32.39
C LEU A 55 5.20 39.97 -30.96
N ILE A 56 4.83 38.86 -30.31
CA ILE A 56 4.98 38.69 -28.87
C ILE A 56 6.35 38.05 -28.60
N ASP A 57 7.14 38.69 -27.74
CA ASP A 57 8.40 38.12 -27.25
C ASP A 57 8.10 37.10 -26.14
N PRO A 58 8.36 35.80 -26.34
CA PRO A 58 8.05 34.76 -25.36
C PRO A 58 9.02 34.75 -24.16
N SER A 59 10.07 35.59 -24.16
CA SER A 59 10.99 35.74 -23.02
C SER A 59 10.52 36.78 -21.99
N LEU A 60 9.50 37.57 -22.31
CA LEU A 60 8.89 38.53 -21.39
C LEU A 60 7.83 37.85 -20.50
N PRO A 61 7.64 38.31 -19.25
CA PRO A 61 6.51 37.90 -18.43
C PRO A 61 5.17 38.24 -19.11
N VAL A 62 4.16 37.38 -18.96
CA VAL A 62 2.80 37.58 -19.49
C VAL A 62 2.20 38.92 -19.04
N GLN A 63 2.51 39.36 -17.83
CA GLN A 63 2.08 40.67 -17.29
C GLN A 63 2.74 41.87 -17.99
N ASP A 64 3.92 41.73 -18.58
CA ASP A 64 4.53 42.77 -19.43
C ASP A 64 3.94 42.73 -20.84
N VAL A 65 3.69 41.53 -21.39
CA VAL A 65 2.98 41.35 -22.68
C VAL A 65 1.57 41.96 -22.63
N ILE A 66 0.79 41.69 -21.57
CA ILE A 66 -0.53 42.30 -21.36
C ILE A 66 -0.44 43.83 -21.29
N ARG A 67 0.57 44.38 -20.59
CA ARG A 67 0.80 45.83 -20.54
C ARG A 67 1.09 46.42 -21.93
N GLN A 68 1.91 45.76 -22.75
CA GLN A 68 2.18 46.19 -24.13
C GLN A 68 0.92 46.12 -25.03
N LEU A 69 0.13 45.05 -24.90
CA LEU A 69 -1.11 44.88 -25.66
C LEU A 69 -2.16 45.93 -25.27
N CYS A 70 -2.34 46.21 -23.98
CA CYS A 70 -3.27 47.25 -23.52
C CYS A 70 -2.84 48.67 -23.92
N ALA A 71 -1.53 48.93 -24.06
CA ALA A 71 -1.01 50.20 -24.56
C ALA A 71 -1.22 50.38 -26.08
N ASN A 72 -1.60 49.35 -26.82
CA ASN A 72 -1.83 49.42 -28.26
C ASN A 72 -3.20 50.04 -28.57
N ALA A 73 -3.18 51.28 -29.08
CA ALA A 73 -4.39 52.04 -29.42
C ALA A 73 -5.37 51.30 -30.37
N HIS A 74 -4.88 50.36 -31.20
CA HIS A 74 -5.73 49.58 -32.12
C HIS A 74 -6.59 48.51 -31.42
N LEU A 75 -6.21 48.05 -30.22
CA LEU A 75 -7.05 47.19 -29.38
C LEU A 75 -8.16 47.98 -28.66
N GLY A 76 -8.00 49.29 -28.48
CA GLY A 76 -9.01 50.15 -27.87
C GLY A 76 -9.25 49.92 -26.37
N VAL A 77 -8.26 49.35 -25.65
CA VAL A 77 -8.31 49.15 -24.20
C VAL A 77 -8.16 50.51 -23.49
N GLN A 78 -9.13 50.86 -22.65
CA GLN A 78 -9.16 52.10 -21.85
C GLN A 78 -8.92 51.84 -20.34
N GLU A 79 -8.97 50.58 -19.94
CA GLU A 79 -8.90 50.13 -18.54
C GLU A 79 -7.48 49.71 -18.14
N PRO A 80 -7.13 49.70 -16.84
CA PRO A 80 -5.79 49.32 -16.39
C PRO A 80 -5.41 47.89 -16.80
N PRO A 81 -4.15 47.64 -17.25
CA PRO A 81 -3.72 46.31 -17.70
C PRO A 81 -3.89 45.19 -16.66
N ALA A 82 -3.84 45.51 -15.37
CA ALA A 82 -4.07 44.56 -14.26
C ALA A 82 -5.49 43.99 -14.20
N LEU A 83 -6.45 44.58 -14.92
CA LEU A 83 -7.82 44.07 -15.05
C LEU A 83 -7.96 42.99 -16.13
N PHE A 84 -6.88 42.69 -16.87
CA PHE A 84 -6.91 41.75 -17.98
C PHE A 84 -6.03 40.52 -17.77
N ALA A 85 -6.39 39.45 -18.46
CA ALA A 85 -5.57 38.26 -18.67
C ALA A 85 -5.62 37.86 -20.15
N LEU A 86 -4.63 37.08 -20.55
CA LEU A 86 -4.55 36.51 -21.89
C LEU A 86 -5.10 35.07 -21.84
N ARG A 87 -6.03 34.73 -22.72
CA ARG A 87 -6.51 33.35 -22.94
C ARG A 87 -6.20 32.93 -24.38
N ASP A 88 -6.05 31.64 -24.59
CA ASP A 88 -6.05 31.03 -25.92
C ASP A 88 -7.42 31.26 -26.60
N ASP A 89 -7.42 31.66 -27.87
CA ASP A 89 -8.66 31.98 -28.59
C ASP A 89 -9.51 30.72 -28.85
N ASP A 90 -8.84 29.61 -29.24
CA ASP A 90 -9.46 28.35 -29.66
C ASP A 90 -9.94 27.50 -28.48
N ASN A 91 -9.11 27.32 -27.44
CA ASN A 91 -9.41 26.39 -26.33
C ASN A 91 -9.74 27.07 -24.98
N ASP A 92 -9.71 28.41 -24.92
CA ASP A 92 -10.09 29.21 -23.73
C ASP A 92 -9.18 29.03 -22.49
N GLU A 93 -8.02 28.38 -22.68
CA GLU A 93 -7.01 28.12 -21.66
C GLU A 93 -6.33 29.42 -21.22
N LEU A 94 -6.14 29.59 -19.91
CA LEU A 94 -5.45 30.74 -19.34
C LEU A 94 -3.95 30.70 -19.71
N ILE A 95 -3.42 31.80 -20.24
CA ILE A 95 -2.00 31.92 -20.57
C ILE A 95 -1.24 32.40 -19.34
N ASP A 96 -0.17 31.69 -18.99
CA ASP A 96 0.74 31.99 -17.90
C ASP A 96 2.20 31.93 -18.37
N ASP A 97 3.13 32.34 -17.50
CA ASP A 97 4.57 32.39 -17.82
C ASP A 97 5.15 31.01 -18.16
N ALA A 98 4.47 29.91 -17.81
CA ALA A 98 4.91 28.55 -18.06
C ALA A 98 4.43 28.00 -19.42
N ASN A 99 3.24 28.41 -19.89
CA ASN A 99 2.65 27.91 -21.14
C ASN A 99 2.80 28.87 -22.35
N MET A 100 3.04 30.17 -22.12
CA MET A 100 3.04 31.20 -23.17
C MET A 100 4.01 30.89 -24.32
N ALA A 101 5.27 30.59 -24.02
CA ALA A 101 6.30 30.36 -25.04
C ALA A 101 5.91 29.22 -26.01
N LYS A 102 5.45 28.08 -25.44
CA LYS A 102 4.99 26.91 -26.21
C LYS A 102 3.77 27.21 -27.07
N LYS A 103 2.83 28.05 -26.58
CA LYS A 103 1.65 28.48 -27.35
C LYS A 103 2.03 29.40 -28.51
N ILE A 104 2.99 30.31 -28.31
CA ILE A 104 3.54 31.18 -29.37
C ILE A 104 4.25 30.34 -30.45
N GLU A 105 5.08 29.39 -30.05
CA GLU A 105 5.74 28.44 -30.97
C GLU A 105 4.73 27.63 -31.78
N ALA A 106 3.66 27.13 -31.15
CA ALA A 106 2.57 26.44 -31.82
C ALA A 106 1.79 27.33 -32.81
N GLY A 107 1.94 28.66 -32.74
CA GLY A 107 1.21 29.61 -33.57
C GLY A 107 -0.22 29.87 -33.10
N ALA A 108 -0.49 29.70 -31.80
CA ALA A 108 -1.81 29.97 -31.23
C ALA A 108 -2.21 31.45 -31.38
N ASN A 109 -3.51 31.68 -31.51
CA ASN A 109 -4.08 33.02 -31.39
C ASN A 109 -4.57 33.24 -29.96
N PHE A 110 -4.62 34.48 -29.53
CA PHE A 110 -4.98 34.84 -28.18
C PHE A 110 -6.14 35.84 -28.14
N LYS A 111 -6.82 35.88 -27.01
CA LYS A 111 -7.84 36.86 -26.69
C LYS A 111 -7.55 37.51 -25.34
N LEU A 112 -7.79 38.80 -25.26
CA LEU A 112 -7.71 39.57 -24.03
C LEU A 112 -9.05 39.48 -23.31
N CYS A 113 -9.05 38.92 -22.10
CA CYS A 113 -10.24 38.70 -21.27
C CYS A 113 -10.06 39.36 -19.89
N SER A 114 -11.13 39.39 -19.09
CA SER A 114 -11.05 39.84 -17.69
C SER A 114 -10.03 39.01 -16.90
N SER A 115 -9.32 39.63 -15.96
CA SER A 115 -8.38 38.92 -15.09
C SER A 115 -9.10 37.91 -14.18
N PRO A 116 -8.42 36.83 -13.74
CA PRO A 116 -9.00 35.84 -12.82
C PRO A 116 -9.61 36.45 -11.54
N THR A 117 -9.05 37.55 -11.04
CA THR A 117 -9.57 38.35 -9.92
C THR A 117 -10.97 38.92 -10.20
N ILE A 118 -11.22 39.39 -11.43
CA ILE A 118 -12.55 39.89 -11.85
C ILE A 118 -13.47 38.73 -12.18
N GLU A 119 -12.99 37.73 -12.94
CA GLU A 119 -13.79 36.54 -13.27
C GLU A 119 -14.31 35.84 -12.00
N ALA A 120 -13.48 35.75 -10.95
CA ALA A 120 -13.86 35.21 -9.65
C ALA A 120 -14.89 36.10 -8.93
N ALA A 121 -14.72 37.44 -8.94
CA ALA A 121 -15.68 38.37 -8.35
C ALA A 121 -17.08 38.22 -8.98
N ASP A 122 -17.12 38.32 -10.31
CA ASP A 122 -18.31 38.13 -11.13
C ASP A 122 -18.97 36.76 -10.88
N MET A 123 -18.17 35.71 -10.68
CA MET A 123 -18.67 34.37 -10.44
C MET A 123 -19.33 34.23 -9.07
N VAL A 124 -18.74 34.80 -8.01
CA VAL A 124 -19.35 34.76 -6.66
C VAL A 124 -20.70 35.47 -6.66
N ASP A 125 -20.78 36.67 -7.26
CA ASP A 125 -22.03 37.42 -7.36
C ASP A 125 -23.10 36.66 -8.18
N LYS A 126 -22.71 36.00 -9.26
CA LYS A 126 -23.63 35.19 -10.10
C LYS A 126 -24.09 33.90 -9.39
N LEU A 127 -23.27 33.31 -8.52
CA LEU A 127 -23.66 32.15 -7.70
C LEU A 127 -24.63 32.55 -6.57
N GLY A 128 -24.52 33.76 -6.03
CA GLY A 128 -25.48 34.33 -5.07
C GLY A 128 -26.81 34.78 -5.69
N SER A 129 -26.94 34.74 -7.02
CA SER A 129 -28.15 35.18 -7.73
C SER A 129 -29.34 34.25 -7.50
N ARG A 130 -30.54 34.85 -7.41
CA ARG A 130 -31.83 34.12 -7.34
C ARG A 130 -32.40 33.76 -8.71
N ASP A 131 -31.78 34.21 -9.81
CA ASP A 131 -32.18 33.84 -11.16
C ASP A 131 -31.57 32.48 -11.55
N GLU A 132 -32.43 31.47 -11.70
CA GLU A 132 -32.03 30.10 -12.06
C GLU A 132 -31.27 30.03 -13.39
N ARG A 133 -31.57 30.91 -14.36
CA ARG A 133 -30.86 30.95 -15.64
C ARG A 133 -29.43 31.46 -15.46
N VAL A 134 -29.25 32.53 -14.68
CA VAL A 134 -27.92 33.06 -14.33
C VAL A 134 -27.14 32.00 -13.56
N LEU A 135 -27.77 31.39 -12.55
CA LEU A 135 -27.13 30.38 -11.70
C LEU A 135 -26.71 29.13 -12.48
N LYS A 136 -27.55 28.65 -13.40
CA LYS A 136 -27.23 27.51 -14.28
C LYS A 136 -26.05 27.80 -15.20
N MET A 137 -25.92 29.02 -15.72
CA MET A 137 -24.77 29.42 -16.54
C MET A 137 -23.51 29.60 -15.69
N ALA A 138 -23.62 30.22 -14.51
CA ALA A 138 -22.52 30.40 -13.57
C ALA A 138 -21.93 29.05 -13.14
N THR A 139 -22.78 28.14 -12.66
CA THR A 139 -22.36 26.78 -12.24
C THR A 139 -21.77 25.96 -13.38
N TYR A 140 -22.26 26.11 -14.62
CA TYR A 140 -21.69 25.46 -15.80
C TYR A 140 -20.27 25.98 -16.12
N THR A 141 -20.09 27.30 -16.20
CA THR A 141 -18.78 27.91 -16.49
C THR A 141 -17.76 27.66 -15.37
N LEU A 142 -18.23 27.64 -14.11
CA LEU A 142 -17.39 27.35 -12.93
C LEU A 142 -16.67 26.00 -13.04
N GLN A 143 -17.29 24.97 -13.66
CA GLN A 143 -16.67 23.65 -13.83
C GLN A 143 -15.29 23.72 -14.51
N ARG A 144 -15.10 24.67 -15.43
CA ARG A 144 -13.82 24.92 -16.12
C ARG A 144 -12.91 25.79 -15.26
N LEU A 145 -13.39 26.97 -14.85
CA LEU A 145 -12.57 27.99 -14.17
C LEU A 145 -12.00 27.52 -12.83
N ILE A 146 -12.72 26.70 -12.07
CA ILE A 146 -12.27 26.17 -10.75
C ILE A 146 -11.11 25.16 -10.84
N ARG A 147 -10.60 24.88 -12.05
CA ARG A 147 -9.36 24.11 -12.27
C ARG A 147 -8.13 25.00 -12.41
N GLU A 148 -8.32 26.30 -12.64
CA GLU A 148 -7.24 27.27 -12.81
C GLU A 148 -6.82 27.81 -11.43
N ALA A 149 -5.55 27.65 -11.06
CA ALA A 149 -5.06 28.08 -9.75
C ALA A 149 -5.22 29.59 -9.48
N PRO A 150 -4.92 30.51 -10.45
CA PRO A 150 -5.12 31.94 -10.24
C PRO A 150 -6.58 32.31 -9.95
N PHE A 151 -7.53 31.72 -10.69
CA PHE A 151 -8.96 31.92 -10.46
C PHE A 151 -9.41 31.33 -9.11
N THR A 152 -8.96 30.12 -8.80
CA THR A 152 -9.42 29.39 -7.62
C THR A 152 -8.97 30.05 -6.32
N ASN A 153 -7.75 30.61 -6.30
CA ASN A 153 -7.25 31.37 -5.15
C ASN A 153 -8.13 32.60 -4.85
N GLU A 154 -8.47 33.38 -5.88
CA GLU A 154 -9.38 34.52 -5.76
C GLU A 154 -10.80 34.10 -5.37
N PHE A 155 -11.31 33.02 -5.98
CA PHE A 155 -12.64 32.47 -5.69
C PHE A 155 -12.76 32.00 -4.23
N VAL A 156 -11.75 31.32 -3.70
CA VAL A 156 -11.67 30.89 -2.29
C VAL A 156 -11.55 32.11 -1.37
N ALA A 157 -10.65 33.06 -1.67
CA ALA A 157 -10.46 34.27 -0.87
C ALA A 157 -11.72 35.14 -0.76
N ARG A 158 -12.52 35.19 -1.83
CA ARG A 158 -13.82 35.89 -1.89
C ARG A 158 -14.98 35.12 -1.25
N GLY A 159 -14.72 33.92 -0.72
CA GLY A 159 -15.75 33.09 -0.09
C GLY A 159 -16.67 32.35 -1.07
N GLY A 160 -16.32 32.26 -2.35
CA GLY A 160 -17.13 31.62 -3.39
C GLY A 160 -17.47 30.16 -3.13
N VAL A 161 -16.61 29.44 -2.39
CA VAL A 161 -16.89 28.07 -1.94
C VAL A 161 -18.15 28.02 -1.06
N ARG A 162 -18.43 29.05 -0.26
CA ARG A 162 -19.66 29.13 0.55
C ARG A 162 -20.90 29.20 -0.34
N GLU A 163 -20.86 30.03 -1.38
CA GLU A 163 -21.99 30.12 -2.32
C GLU A 163 -22.15 28.85 -3.15
N LEU A 164 -21.05 28.21 -3.57
CA LEU A 164 -21.10 26.90 -4.20
C LEU A 164 -21.78 25.84 -3.30
N LEU A 165 -21.45 25.82 -2.01
CA LEU A 165 -22.09 24.93 -1.04
C LEU A 165 -23.56 25.30 -0.79
N ASN A 166 -23.93 26.59 -0.75
CA ASN A 166 -25.33 27.04 -0.66
C ASN A 166 -26.16 26.52 -1.85
N VAL A 167 -25.61 26.56 -3.07
CA VAL A 167 -26.26 26.00 -4.27
C VAL A 167 -26.51 24.50 -4.11
N ILE A 168 -25.55 23.74 -3.55
CA ILE A 168 -25.69 22.30 -3.29
C ILE A 168 -26.74 22.01 -2.20
N ARG A 169 -26.86 22.84 -1.14
CA ARG A 169 -27.92 22.70 -0.12
C ARG A 169 -29.31 22.87 -0.75
N ASN A 170 -29.48 23.94 -1.52
CA ASN A 170 -30.79 24.41 -1.99
C ASN A 170 -31.39 23.56 -3.12
N HIS A 171 -30.56 22.86 -3.92
CA HIS A 171 -31.04 22.02 -5.03
C HIS A 171 -31.09 20.54 -4.64
N SER A 172 -32.10 19.80 -5.10
CA SER A 172 -32.25 18.35 -4.88
C SER A 172 -32.05 17.52 -6.14
N SER A 173 -32.18 18.12 -7.33
CA SER A 173 -31.97 17.48 -8.62
C SER A 173 -31.70 18.53 -9.71
N GLY A 174 -31.46 18.08 -10.94
CA GLY A 174 -31.28 18.94 -12.11
C GLY A 174 -29.82 19.25 -12.45
N ASN A 175 -29.61 19.97 -13.56
CA ASN A 175 -28.27 20.19 -14.12
C ASN A 175 -27.45 21.17 -13.28
N THR A 176 -28.07 22.21 -12.70
CA THR A 176 -27.42 23.17 -11.79
C THR A 176 -26.74 22.46 -10.62
N LEU A 177 -27.40 21.47 -10.01
CA LEU A 177 -26.82 20.64 -8.97
C LEU A 177 -25.64 19.79 -9.48
N ALA A 178 -25.78 19.16 -10.65
CA ALA A 178 -24.70 18.36 -11.25
C ALA A 178 -23.45 19.20 -11.58
N TYR A 179 -23.63 20.43 -12.06
CA TYR A 179 -22.54 21.37 -12.34
C TYR A 179 -21.90 21.89 -11.05
N ALA A 180 -22.70 22.20 -10.02
CA ALA A 180 -22.21 22.60 -8.71
C ALA A 180 -21.40 21.48 -8.02
N LEU A 181 -21.92 20.24 -8.01
CA LEU A 181 -21.20 19.07 -7.48
C LEU A 181 -19.90 18.81 -8.27
N THR A 182 -19.92 18.92 -9.61
CA THR A 182 -18.70 18.74 -10.41
C THR A 182 -17.68 19.85 -10.16
N SER A 183 -18.12 21.08 -9.90
CA SER A 183 -17.24 22.19 -9.52
C SER A 183 -16.61 21.96 -8.14
N CYS A 184 -17.38 21.42 -7.19
CA CYS A 184 -16.89 21.03 -5.87
C CYS A 184 -15.90 19.85 -5.95
N GLN A 185 -16.18 18.84 -6.79
CA GLN A 185 -15.23 17.77 -7.10
C GLN A 185 -13.91 18.33 -7.65
N ASN A 186 -13.97 19.18 -8.70
CA ASN A 186 -12.77 19.75 -9.33
C ASN A 186 -11.94 20.58 -8.33
N LEU A 187 -12.59 21.36 -7.46
CA LEU A 187 -11.92 22.09 -6.37
C LEU A 187 -11.16 21.14 -5.43
N MET A 188 -11.80 20.06 -4.98
CA MET A 188 -11.23 19.12 -4.01
C MET A 188 -10.19 18.16 -4.62
N GLU A 189 -10.22 17.95 -5.93
CA GLU A 189 -9.22 17.18 -6.69
C GLU A 189 -7.99 18.04 -7.03
N GLY A 190 -8.17 19.29 -7.42
CA GLY A 190 -7.10 20.20 -7.82
C GLY A 190 -6.37 20.90 -6.66
N PHE A 191 -7.02 21.06 -5.51
CA PHE A 191 -6.49 21.87 -4.40
C PHE A 191 -6.60 21.13 -3.07
N GLU A 192 -5.54 21.18 -2.27
CA GLU A 192 -5.55 20.62 -0.91
C GLU A 192 -6.17 21.57 0.13
N TYR A 193 -6.50 22.80 -0.25
CA TYR A 193 -6.99 23.88 0.62
C TYR A 193 -8.30 24.51 0.13
N GLY A 194 -8.94 25.32 0.98
CA GLY A 194 -10.09 26.17 0.61
C GLY A 194 -11.48 25.53 0.72
N TRP A 195 -11.56 24.21 0.94
CA TRP A 195 -12.81 23.45 1.13
C TRP A 195 -13.01 22.96 2.59
N ASP A 196 -12.33 23.61 3.53
CA ASP A 196 -12.36 23.27 4.96
C ASP A 196 -13.66 23.70 5.68
N ILE A 197 -14.52 24.43 4.97
CA ILE A 197 -15.84 24.91 5.40
C ILE A 197 -16.98 23.92 5.13
N ILE A 198 -16.69 22.72 4.61
CA ILE A 198 -17.69 21.65 4.43
C ILE A 198 -18.10 21.14 5.83
N ASP A 199 -19.39 21.21 6.13
CA ASP A 199 -19.97 20.78 7.39
C ASP A 199 -20.72 19.44 7.26
N ALA A 200 -21.17 18.92 8.41
CA ALA A 200 -21.97 17.70 8.50
C ALA A 200 -23.23 17.76 7.62
N ASP A 201 -23.91 18.91 7.56
CA ASP A 201 -25.14 19.09 6.78
C ASP A 201 -24.89 18.92 5.27
N ILE A 202 -23.76 19.44 4.75
CA ILE A 202 -23.36 19.21 3.35
C ILE A 202 -23.07 17.72 3.11
N VAL A 203 -22.39 17.04 4.04
CA VAL A 203 -22.10 15.61 3.86
C VAL A 203 -23.38 14.79 3.90
N ALA A 204 -24.27 15.03 4.86
CA ALA A 204 -25.60 14.42 4.92
C ALA A 204 -26.41 14.66 3.64
N LYS A 205 -26.34 15.87 3.07
CA LYS A 205 -26.95 16.21 1.79
C LYS A 205 -26.37 15.38 0.63
N VAL A 206 -25.05 15.26 0.53
CA VAL A 206 -24.39 14.46 -0.52
C VAL A 206 -24.70 12.96 -0.37
N VAL A 207 -24.78 12.45 0.85
CA VAL A 207 -25.22 11.09 1.19
C VAL A 207 -26.66 10.83 0.73
N ASN A 208 -27.59 11.70 1.10
CA ASN A 208 -28.99 11.58 0.70
C ASN A 208 -29.19 11.75 -0.82
N LEU A 209 -28.38 12.58 -1.50
CA LEU A 209 -28.35 12.65 -2.96
C LEU A 209 -27.90 11.33 -3.59
N LEU A 210 -26.91 10.65 -3.01
CA LEU A 210 -26.52 9.32 -3.48
C LEU A 210 -27.60 8.27 -3.22
N VAL A 211 -28.45 8.38 -2.19
CA VAL A 211 -29.59 7.45 -2.02
C VAL A 211 -30.72 7.76 -2.98
N SER A 212 -31.07 9.03 -3.16
CA SER A 212 -32.28 9.47 -3.88
C SER A 212 -32.12 9.68 -5.39
N GLN A 213 -30.89 9.81 -5.91
CA GLN A 213 -30.62 10.03 -7.34
C GLN A 213 -29.82 8.88 -7.94
N GLU A 214 -30.16 8.51 -9.18
CA GLU A 214 -29.41 7.53 -9.99
C GLU A 214 -28.69 8.19 -11.18
N ARG A 215 -28.85 9.51 -11.38
CA ARG A 215 -28.24 10.22 -12.51
C ARG A 215 -26.72 10.24 -12.36
N ILE A 216 -26.01 9.64 -13.32
CA ILE A 216 -24.53 9.56 -13.37
C ILE A 216 -23.87 10.93 -13.11
N ASN A 217 -24.39 12.01 -13.71
CA ASN A 217 -23.86 13.37 -13.55
C ASN A 217 -23.98 13.95 -12.12
N VAL A 218 -24.79 13.35 -11.25
CA VAL A 218 -24.89 13.64 -9.82
C VAL A 218 -24.09 12.61 -9.02
N CYS A 219 -24.27 11.32 -9.30
CA CYS A 219 -23.64 10.23 -8.57
C CYS A 219 -22.11 10.24 -8.67
N ARG A 220 -21.54 10.54 -9.84
CA ARG A 220 -20.10 10.63 -10.06
C ARG A 220 -19.42 11.66 -9.14
N PRO A 221 -19.75 12.97 -9.21
CA PRO A 221 -19.10 13.96 -8.34
C PRO A 221 -19.45 13.78 -6.87
N ALA A 222 -20.68 13.38 -6.52
CA ALA A 222 -21.06 13.08 -5.14
C ALA A 222 -20.19 11.96 -4.54
N THR A 223 -19.94 10.89 -5.30
CA THR A 223 -19.02 9.80 -4.90
C THR A 223 -17.60 10.31 -4.73
N ALA A 224 -17.09 11.11 -5.68
CA ALA A 224 -15.73 11.65 -5.62
C ALA A 224 -15.51 12.56 -4.38
N ILE A 225 -16.48 13.43 -4.08
CA ILE A 225 -16.49 14.28 -2.88
C ILE A 225 -16.40 13.40 -1.62
N LEU A 226 -17.28 12.41 -1.44
CA LEU A 226 -17.24 11.53 -0.27
C LEU A 226 -15.92 10.75 -0.17
N LYS A 227 -15.41 10.20 -1.28
CA LYS A 227 -14.10 9.53 -1.30
C LYS A 227 -12.98 10.45 -0.82
N LYS A 228 -12.93 11.70 -1.32
CA LYS A 228 -11.92 12.68 -0.92
C LYS A 228 -12.04 13.04 0.57
N LEU A 229 -13.24 13.25 1.10
CA LEU A 229 -13.45 13.50 2.54
C LEU A 229 -12.96 12.32 3.40
N VAL A 230 -13.23 11.08 2.98
CA VAL A 230 -12.82 9.85 3.68
C VAL A 230 -11.30 9.70 3.76
N VAL A 231 -10.54 10.13 2.74
CA VAL A 231 -9.05 10.09 2.74
C VAL A 231 -8.40 11.40 3.23
N SER A 232 -9.20 12.30 3.80
CA SER A 232 -8.73 13.60 4.32
C SER A 232 -8.92 13.68 5.83
N GLY A 233 -8.62 12.59 6.54
CA GLY A 233 -8.65 12.51 8.00
C GLY A 233 -7.40 13.10 8.66
N PRO A 234 -7.45 13.41 9.96
CA PRO A 234 -6.28 13.88 10.71
C PRO A 234 -5.09 12.91 10.68
N GLN A 235 -5.35 11.60 10.57
CA GLN A 235 -4.31 10.57 10.46
C GLN A 235 -3.66 10.50 9.07
N ASP A 236 -4.39 10.94 8.03
CA ASP A 236 -3.91 11.03 6.64
C ASP A 236 -3.07 12.31 6.42
N SER A 237 -3.08 13.23 7.38
CA SER A 237 -2.25 14.43 7.32
C SER A 237 -0.77 14.07 7.21
N PRO A 238 0.00 14.75 6.33
CA PRO A 238 1.44 14.69 6.37
C PRO A 238 1.90 15.10 7.77
N LYS A 239 2.53 14.17 8.51
CA LYS A 239 2.94 14.38 9.91
C LYS A 239 3.95 15.52 10.02
N MET A 240 3.43 16.73 10.20
CA MET A 240 4.17 17.98 10.26
C MET A 240 4.90 18.10 11.60
N GLY A 241 6.18 18.48 11.54
CA GLY A 241 6.92 18.89 12.74
C GLY A 241 6.30 20.15 13.33
N ARG A 242 6.31 20.27 14.66
CA ARG A 242 5.75 21.44 15.35
C ARG A 242 6.76 22.59 15.30
N VAL A 243 6.74 23.37 14.22
CA VAL A 243 7.62 24.54 14.04
C VAL A 243 7.31 25.60 15.11
N LEU A 244 8.32 25.98 15.87
CA LEU A 244 8.34 27.26 16.60
C LEU A 244 9.02 28.29 15.69
N THR A 245 8.28 29.27 15.18
CA THR A 245 8.84 30.33 14.32
C THR A 245 9.28 31.52 15.16
N ASP A 246 10.59 31.76 15.25
CA ASP A 246 11.09 33.10 15.60
C ASP A 246 10.95 34.02 14.37
N GLY A 247 10.54 35.26 14.61
CA GLY A 247 9.97 36.10 13.55
C GLY A 247 11.00 36.93 12.78
N SER A 248 10.86 36.95 11.44
CA SER A 248 10.71 38.18 10.62
C SER A 248 10.90 37.90 9.12
N GLY A 249 9.91 38.25 8.29
CA GLY A 249 10.10 38.50 6.84
C GLY A 249 9.62 37.41 5.88
N ALA A 250 8.42 37.61 5.32
CA ALA A 250 7.90 36.94 4.11
C ALA A 250 7.84 35.40 4.12
N ALA A 251 7.01 34.83 5.00
CA ALA A 251 6.49 33.48 4.81
C ALA A 251 5.61 33.41 3.54
N SER A 252 5.78 32.36 2.73
CA SER A 252 4.87 32.07 1.62
C SER A 252 3.46 31.82 2.16
N ALA A 253 2.49 32.62 1.73
CA ALA A 253 1.13 32.66 2.28
C ALA A 253 0.22 31.52 1.75
N ALA A 254 0.77 30.31 1.62
CA ALA A 254 0.00 29.14 1.21
C ALA A 254 -0.93 28.69 2.36
N PRO A 255 -2.25 28.64 2.17
CA PRO A 255 -3.17 28.16 3.19
C PRO A 255 -2.94 26.66 3.50
N PRO A 256 -3.14 26.22 4.76
CA PRO A 256 -2.83 24.86 5.17
C PRO A 256 -3.75 23.82 4.48
N PRO A 257 -3.25 22.61 4.17
CA PRO A 257 -4.05 21.58 3.54
C PRO A 257 -5.09 20.98 4.51
N VAL A 258 -6.23 20.55 3.98
CA VAL A 258 -7.41 20.15 4.76
C VAL A 258 -7.37 18.66 5.10
N TYR A 259 -6.99 18.36 6.33
CA TYR A 259 -6.98 17.02 6.90
C TYR A 259 -7.74 16.98 8.23
N ARG A 260 -9.06 17.24 8.18
CA ARG A 260 -9.94 17.33 9.38
C ARG A 260 -11.16 16.42 9.37
N TYR A 261 -11.35 15.61 8.32
CA TYR A 261 -12.55 14.80 8.13
C TYR A 261 -12.25 13.32 8.39
N GLY A 262 -11.92 12.55 7.35
CA GLY A 262 -11.62 11.12 7.47
C GLY A 262 -12.87 10.26 7.55
N PHE A 263 -12.66 8.95 7.75
CA PHE A 263 -13.74 7.97 7.81
C PHE A 263 -14.79 8.29 8.88
N ASP A 264 -14.38 8.57 10.13
CA ASP A 264 -15.32 8.68 11.26
C ASP A 264 -16.33 9.82 11.08
N PHE A 265 -15.88 10.97 10.59
CA PHE A 265 -16.72 12.12 10.28
C PHE A 265 -17.77 11.78 9.20
N VAL A 266 -17.34 11.11 8.13
CA VAL A 266 -18.22 10.76 7.01
C VAL A 266 -19.18 9.62 7.38
N TYR A 267 -18.70 8.63 8.13
CA TYR A 267 -19.50 7.48 8.58
C TYR A 267 -20.58 7.88 9.59
N ALA A 268 -20.36 8.90 10.42
CA ALA A 268 -21.38 9.46 11.30
C ALA A 268 -22.63 9.92 10.52
N GLU A 269 -22.45 10.49 9.33
CA GLU A 269 -23.56 10.89 8.45
C GLU A 269 -24.17 9.70 7.70
N PHE A 270 -23.38 8.68 7.35
CA PHE A 270 -23.91 7.44 6.77
C PHE A 270 -24.85 6.71 7.73
N GLN A 271 -24.53 6.69 9.03
CA GLN A 271 -25.37 6.07 10.06
C GLN A 271 -26.70 6.81 10.28
N ARG A 272 -26.84 8.07 9.82
CA ARG A 272 -28.13 8.80 9.81
C ARG A 272 -29.02 8.41 8.64
N GLU A 273 -28.46 7.85 7.57
CA GLU A 273 -29.17 7.42 6.36
C GLU A 273 -29.06 5.89 6.21
N PRO A 274 -29.89 5.10 6.92
CA PRO A 274 -29.71 3.65 7.05
C PRO A 274 -29.83 2.89 5.72
N LEU A 275 -30.44 3.50 4.70
CA LEU A 275 -30.54 2.95 3.35
C LEU A 275 -29.28 3.17 2.51
N PHE A 276 -28.26 3.88 3.00
CA PHE A 276 -27.08 4.25 2.23
C PHE A 276 -26.26 3.04 1.78
N LEU A 277 -25.76 2.23 2.72
CA LEU A 277 -24.94 1.05 2.39
C LEU A 277 -25.75 -0.02 1.64
N GLN A 278 -27.05 -0.13 1.93
CA GLN A 278 -27.96 -1.01 1.19
C GLN A 278 -28.10 -0.54 -0.27
N THR A 279 -28.29 0.76 -0.52
CA THR A 279 -28.37 1.33 -1.87
C THR A 279 -27.06 1.13 -2.65
N LEU A 280 -25.90 1.37 -2.03
CA LEU A 280 -24.60 1.10 -2.68
C LEU A 280 -24.46 -0.39 -3.04
N THR A 281 -24.83 -1.30 -2.13
CA THR A 281 -24.74 -2.75 -2.37
C THR A 281 -25.70 -3.20 -3.47
N ASN A 282 -26.93 -2.69 -3.49
CA ASN A 282 -27.92 -2.96 -4.54
C ASN A 282 -27.43 -2.47 -5.92
N ARG A 283 -26.71 -1.33 -5.97
CA ARG A 283 -26.16 -0.79 -7.23
C ARG A 283 -25.05 -1.63 -7.85
N ILE A 284 -24.29 -2.38 -7.03
CA ILE A 284 -23.35 -3.40 -7.53
C ILE A 284 -24.12 -4.44 -8.38
N GLY A 285 -25.35 -4.80 -7.98
CA GLY A 285 -26.23 -5.71 -8.72
C GLY A 285 -27.01 -5.08 -9.90
N SER A 286 -26.83 -3.79 -10.19
CA SER A 286 -27.61 -3.10 -11.24
C SER A 286 -27.23 -3.52 -12.68
N SER A 287 -27.87 -2.94 -13.70
CA SER A 287 -27.44 -3.09 -15.10
C SER A 287 -26.35 -2.09 -15.52
N ASP A 288 -26.17 -0.99 -14.78
CA ASP A 288 -25.31 0.13 -15.16
C ASP A 288 -23.88 -0.03 -14.62
N THR A 289 -22.92 -0.27 -15.52
CA THR A 289 -21.48 -0.39 -15.20
C THR A 289 -20.92 0.84 -14.47
N THR A 290 -21.42 2.04 -14.78
CA THR A 290 -20.96 3.30 -14.18
C THR A 290 -21.40 3.41 -12.72
N LEU A 291 -22.67 3.08 -12.43
CA LEU A 291 -23.18 3.05 -11.05
C LEU A 291 -22.51 1.95 -10.21
N LYS A 292 -22.17 0.80 -10.82
CA LYS A 292 -21.35 -0.24 -10.16
C LYS A 292 -19.98 0.28 -9.79
N LEU A 293 -19.26 0.87 -10.75
CA LEU A 293 -17.91 1.37 -10.56
C LEU A 293 -17.84 2.38 -9.41
N TYR A 294 -18.74 3.36 -9.37
CA TYR A 294 -18.76 4.34 -8.29
C TYR A 294 -19.17 3.75 -6.94
N SER A 295 -20.16 2.86 -6.90
CA SER A 295 -20.59 2.24 -5.63
C SER A 295 -19.50 1.34 -5.05
N LEU A 296 -18.85 0.51 -5.87
CA LEU A 296 -17.75 -0.36 -5.46
C LEU A 296 -16.49 0.45 -5.09
N SER A 297 -16.15 1.49 -5.87
CA SER A 297 -14.99 2.35 -5.57
C SER A 297 -15.16 3.15 -4.28
N LEU A 298 -16.39 3.51 -3.92
CA LEU A 298 -16.70 4.11 -2.60
C LEU A 298 -16.58 3.10 -1.48
N ILE A 299 -17.16 1.90 -1.63
CA ILE A 299 -17.02 0.81 -0.64
C ILE A 299 -15.54 0.45 -0.42
N ASN A 300 -14.72 0.41 -1.49
CA ASN A 300 -13.27 0.21 -1.38
C ASN A 300 -12.56 1.34 -0.63
N SER A 301 -12.96 2.59 -0.89
CA SER A 301 -12.44 3.75 -0.14
C SER A 301 -12.79 3.68 1.34
N LEU A 302 -13.98 3.16 1.69
CA LEU A 302 -14.41 3.02 3.08
C LEU A 302 -13.70 1.87 3.79
N LEU A 303 -13.63 0.69 3.16
CA LEU A 303 -12.91 -0.47 3.68
C LEU A 303 -11.40 -0.22 3.86
N ARG A 304 -10.81 0.68 3.08
CA ARG A 304 -9.39 1.04 3.20
C ARG A 304 -9.08 1.99 4.37
N ASN A 305 -10.01 2.89 4.71
CA ASN A 305 -9.76 3.99 5.67
C ASN A 305 -10.58 3.87 6.96
N VAL A 306 -11.34 2.79 7.14
CA VAL A 306 -12.14 2.53 8.35
C VAL A 306 -11.27 2.51 9.61
N SER A 307 -11.71 3.28 10.62
CA SER A 307 -10.99 3.45 11.89
C SER A 307 -10.94 2.16 12.72
N ASP A 308 -10.05 2.15 13.72
CA ASP A 308 -9.85 0.95 14.52
C ASP A 308 -11.11 0.54 15.30
N GLU A 309 -11.83 1.51 15.84
CA GLU A 309 -13.02 1.32 16.70
C GLU A 309 -14.25 0.85 15.90
N LEU A 310 -14.43 1.34 14.67
CA LEU A 310 -15.63 1.07 13.85
C LEU A 310 -15.47 -0.10 12.88
N PHE A 311 -14.25 -0.56 12.62
CA PHE A 311 -13.93 -1.63 11.66
C PHE A 311 -14.82 -2.87 11.74
N GLU A 312 -15.01 -3.43 12.94
CA GLU A 312 -15.80 -4.65 13.09
C GLU A 312 -17.31 -4.39 12.96
N SER A 313 -17.79 -3.19 13.31
CA SER A 313 -19.20 -2.82 13.10
C SER A 313 -19.49 -2.67 11.61
N PHE A 314 -18.65 -1.89 10.90
CA PHE A 314 -18.80 -1.60 9.48
C PHE A 314 -18.64 -2.85 8.60
N THR A 315 -17.62 -3.68 8.86
CA THR A 315 -17.42 -4.93 8.10
C THR A 315 -18.55 -5.94 8.35
N SER A 316 -19.05 -6.06 9.59
CA SER A 316 -20.25 -6.87 9.88
C SER A 316 -21.51 -6.36 9.18
N GLU A 317 -21.63 -5.05 8.95
CA GLU A 317 -22.76 -4.44 8.25
C GLU A 317 -22.73 -4.78 6.76
N LEU A 318 -21.58 -4.64 6.10
CA LEU A 318 -21.38 -5.04 4.70
C LEU A 318 -21.58 -6.56 4.47
N GLU A 319 -21.15 -7.39 5.42
CA GLU A 319 -21.39 -8.84 5.38
C GLU A 319 -22.88 -9.19 5.46
N LYS A 320 -23.65 -8.55 6.35
CA LYS A 320 -25.13 -8.73 6.43
C LYS A 320 -25.83 -8.30 5.16
N LEU A 321 -25.34 -7.26 4.49
CA LEU A 321 -25.84 -6.80 3.19
C LEU A 321 -25.42 -7.70 2.02
N ASN A 322 -24.61 -8.74 2.26
CA ASN A 322 -24.07 -9.66 1.26
C ASN A 322 -23.22 -8.97 0.18
N ALA A 323 -22.48 -7.91 0.54
CA ALA A 323 -21.64 -7.15 -0.39
C ALA A 323 -20.66 -8.05 -1.18
N SER A 324 -19.98 -8.99 -0.49
CA SER A 324 -19.05 -9.93 -1.12
C SER A 324 -19.73 -10.84 -2.16
N LYS A 325 -21.00 -11.20 -1.93
CA LYS A 325 -21.79 -11.96 -2.92
C LYS A 325 -22.13 -11.09 -4.14
N ALA A 326 -22.52 -9.83 -3.92
CA ALA A 326 -22.80 -8.90 -5.02
C ALA A 326 -21.56 -8.67 -5.90
N VAL A 327 -20.36 -8.58 -5.29
CA VAL A 327 -19.08 -8.47 -6.02
C VAL A 327 -18.73 -9.77 -6.75
N ALA A 328 -18.94 -10.95 -6.15
CA ALA A 328 -18.72 -12.23 -6.82
C ALA A 328 -19.50 -12.36 -8.14
N TRP A 329 -20.76 -11.91 -8.17
CA TRP A 329 -21.59 -11.90 -9.39
C TRP A 329 -21.08 -10.95 -10.51
N LEU A 330 -20.19 -10.01 -10.19
CA LEU A 330 -19.51 -9.20 -11.21
C LEU A 330 -18.36 -9.94 -11.89
N MET A 331 -17.82 -10.99 -11.26
CA MET A 331 -16.69 -11.76 -11.76
C MET A 331 -17.13 -12.78 -12.83
N ASP A 332 -18.30 -13.39 -12.64
CA ASP A 332 -18.96 -14.26 -13.64
C ASP A 332 -19.40 -13.46 -14.89
N SER A 333 -19.69 -12.18 -14.70
CA SER A 333 -20.02 -11.27 -15.80
C SER A 333 -18.77 -10.95 -16.61
N HIS A 334 -18.74 -11.28 -17.90
CA HIS A 334 -17.69 -10.87 -18.87
C HIS A 334 -17.73 -9.35 -19.18
N ARG A 335 -17.99 -8.52 -18.17
CA ARG A 335 -18.24 -7.07 -18.27
C ARG A 335 -16.97 -6.26 -18.01
N GLY A 336 -16.02 -6.38 -18.94
CA GLY A 336 -15.03 -5.36 -19.28
C GLY A 336 -13.96 -5.04 -18.23
N ASP A 337 -12.77 -4.73 -18.75
CA ASP A 337 -11.58 -4.37 -17.95
C ASP A 337 -11.81 -3.16 -17.01
N GLU A 338 -12.82 -2.34 -17.30
CA GLU A 338 -13.24 -1.15 -16.52
C GLU A 338 -13.52 -1.44 -15.04
N LEU A 339 -14.11 -2.60 -14.71
CA LEU A 339 -14.41 -2.98 -13.32
C LEU A 339 -13.31 -3.80 -12.66
N ALA A 340 -12.36 -4.35 -13.42
CA ALA A 340 -11.38 -5.33 -12.93
C ALA A 340 -10.54 -4.78 -11.77
N SER A 341 -10.00 -3.57 -11.92
CA SER A 341 -9.23 -2.89 -10.87
C SER A 341 -10.03 -2.74 -9.57
N SER A 342 -11.29 -2.32 -9.65
CA SER A 342 -12.16 -2.11 -8.49
C SER A 342 -12.60 -3.42 -7.83
N ILE A 343 -12.71 -4.52 -8.59
CA ILE A 343 -12.95 -5.88 -8.05
C ILE A 343 -11.69 -6.38 -7.32
N LEU A 344 -10.50 -6.23 -7.90
CA LEU A 344 -9.24 -6.63 -7.29
C LEU A 344 -8.91 -5.81 -6.04
N ASP A 345 -9.21 -4.50 -6.04
CA ASP A 345 -9.18 -3.65 -4.85
C ASP A 345 -10.08 -4.20 -3.73
N TYR A 346 -11.29 -4.67 -4.08
CA TYR A 346 -12.22 -5.26 -3.11
C TYR A 346 -11.68 -6.58 -2.54
N GLN A 347 -11.10 -7.44 -3.37
CA GLN A 347 -10.44 -8.67 -2.90
C GLN A 347 -9.26 -8.37 -1.97
N THR A 348 -8.45 -7.37 -2.30
CA THR A 348 -7.36 -6.87 -1.44
C THR A 348 -7.90 -6.32 -0.11
N ASN A 349 -9.05 -5.65 -0.11
CA ASN A 349 -9.73 -5.20 1.10
C ASN A 349 -10.29 -6.36 1.94
N VAL A 350 -10.76 -7.45 1.32
CA VAL A 350 -11.17 -8.69 2.00
C VAL A 350 -9.97 -9.39 2.64
N ILE A 351 -8.83 -9.50 1.95
CA ILE A 351 -7.56 -10.02 2.51
C ILE A 351 -7.12 -9.17 3.70
N ARG A 352 -7.14 -7.83 3.58
CA ARG A 352 -6.80 -6.92 4.70
C ARG A 352 -7.73 -7.10 5.90
N THR A 353 -9.03 -7.28 5.64
CA THR A 353 -10.04 -7.54 6.68
C THR A 353 -9.77 -8.87 7.39
N ALA A 354 -9.48 -9.93 6.63
CA ALA A 354 -9.15 -11.24 7.17
C ALA A 354 -7.83 -11.21 7.97
N HIS A 355 -6.76 -10.60 7.45
CA HIS A 355 -5.48 -10.45 8.15
C HIS A 355 -5.66 -9.68 9.46
N ARG A 356 -6.41 -8.57 9.45
CA ARG A 356 -6.68 -7.80 10.66
C ARG A 356 -7.41 -8.64 11.71
N ARG A 357 -8.45 -9.39 11.33
CA ARG A 357 -9.14 -10.34 12.23
C ARG A 357 -8.23 -11.47 12.70
N MET A 358 -7.27 -11.91 11.89
CA MET A 358 -6.30 -12.93 12.26
C MET A 358 -5.28 -12.41 13.29
N ARG A 359 -4.92 -11.12 13.25
CA ARG A 359 -4.07 -10.46 14.25
C ARG A 359 -4.82 -10.06 15.53
N THR A 360 -6.15 -9.94 15.49
CA THR A 360 -6.97 -9.71 16.70
C THR A 360 -6.96 -10.93 17.61
N ALA A 361 -6.31 -10.84 18.77
CA ALA A 361 -6.26 -11.92 19.75
C ALA A 361 -7.65 -12.21 20.34
N VAL A 362 -7.96 -13.51 20.50
CA VAL A 362 -9.19 -13.94 21.20
C VAL A 362 -9.02 -13.70 22.71
N THR A 363 -9.98 -12.99 23.30
CA THR A 363 -9.95 -12.50 24.68
C THR A 363 -11.28 -12.73 25.40
N PRO A 364 -11.28 -12.93 26.73
CA PRO A 364 -12.51 -13.05 27.52
C PRO A 364 -13.19 -11.69 27.82
N THR A 365 -12.55 -10.57 27.44
CA THR A 365 -13.06 -9.21 27.65
C THR A 365 -13.95 -8.73 26.51
N ASP A 366 -13.73 -9.21 25.28
CA ASP A 366 -14.58 -8.88 24.14
C ASP A 366 -15.86 -9.73 24.18
N LYS A 367 -17.02 -9.05 24.22
CA LYS A 367 -18.34 -9.68 24.25
C LYS A 367 -18.59 -10.60 23.06
N ARG A 368 -17.98 -10.33 21.90
CA ARG A 368 -18.16 -11.08 20.65
C ARG A 368 -17.42 -12.42 20.70
N HIS A 369 -16.18 -12.40 21.19
CA HIS A 369 -15.40 -13.60 21.48
C HIS A 369 -16.12 -14.50 22.49
N VAL A 370 -16.64 -13.90 23.58
CA VAL A 370 -17.42 -14.62 24.61
C VAL A 370 -18.72 -15.18 24.06
N HIS A 371 -19.45 -14.44 23.22
CA HIS A 371 -20.66 -14.92 22.56
C HIS A 371 -20.36 -16.12 21.66
N ALA A 372 -19.39 -16.01 20.75
CA ALA A 372 -19.02 -17.09 19.83
C ALA A 372 -18.62 -18.37 20.56
N LEU A 373 -17.72 -18.27 21.55
CA LEU A 373 -17.31 -19.41 22.39
C LEU A 373 -18.48 -20.01 23.19
N SER A 374 -19.42 -19.18 23.66
CA SER A 374 -20.59 -19.66 24.40
C SER A 374 -21.59 -20.37 23.49
N TYR A 375 -21.80 -19.85 22.27
CA TYR A 375 -22.64 -20.47 21.25
C TYR A 375 -22.06 -21.83 20.82
N ILE A 376 -20.76 -21.89 20.49
CA ILE A 376 -20.05 -23.14 20.14
C ILE A 376 -20.22 -24.17 21.27
N TRP A 377 -19.99 -23.79 22.53
CA TRP A 377 -20.18 -24.70 23.65
C TRP A 377 -21.63 -25.19 23.81
N LEU A 378 -22.62 -24.31 23.68
CA LEU A 378 -24.03 -24.65 23.86
C LEU A 378 -24.53 -25.61 22.76
N GLN A 379 -24.16 -25.36 21.50
CA GLN A 379 -24.56 -26.22 20.38
C GLN A 379 -23.90 -27.60 20.40
N ALA A 380 -22.85 -27.81 21.20
CA ALA A 380 -22.24 -29.13 21.37
C ALA A 380 -23.17 -30.11 22.10
N LYS A 381 -24.20 -29.62 22.82
CA LYS A 381 -25.22 -30.43 23.53
C LYS A 381 -24.61 -31.44 24.52
N ILE A 382 -23.51 -31.08 25.17
CA ILE A 382 -22.80 -31.88 26.18
C ILE A 382 -22.57 -31.11 27.49
N SER A 383 -22.44 -31.85 28.59
CA SER A 383 -21.98 -31.32 29.88
C SER A 383 -20.44 -31.21 29.92
N ASP A 384 -19.90 -30.49 30.91
CA ASP A 384 -18.50 -30.66 31.30
C ASP A 384 -18.28 -31.96 32.12
N VAL A 385 -17.03 -32.37 32.29
CA VAL A 385 -16.66 -33.56 33.08
C VAL A 385 -15.53 -33.22 34.05
N VAL A 386 -15.62 -33.72 35.28
CA VAL A 386 -14.58 -33.58 36.31
C VAL A 386 -13.74 -34.87 36.32
N VAL A 387 -12.44 -34.75 36.06
CA VAL A 387 -11.51 -35.88 35.93
C VAL A 387 -10.47 -35.84 37.05
N PRO A 388 -10.13 -36.97 37.71
CA PRO A 388 -9.03 -37.01 38.69
C PRO A 388 -7.71 -36.55 38.06
N ASN A 389 -7.01 -35.64 38.74
CA ASN A 389 -5.77 -35.08 38.21
C ASN A 389 -4.63 -36.09 38.37
N LYS A 390 -4.27 -36.80 37.29
CA LYS A 390 -3.27 -37.88 37.32
C LYS A 390 -1.87 -37.41 37.73
N ASN A 391 -1.52 -36.15 37.44
CA ASN A 391 -0.25 -35.53 37.82
C ASN A 391 -0.51 -34.21 38.58
N PRO A 392 -0.77 -34.24 39.91
CA PRO A 392 -0.85 -33.02 40.69
C PRO A 392 0.53 -32.34 40.72
N ALA A 393 0.62 -31.12 40.21
CA ALA A 393 1.84 -30.33 40.31
C ALA A 393 2.17 -30.06 41.78
N GLN A 394 3.21 -30.72 42.30
CA GLN A 394 3.80 -30.39 43.58
C GLN A 394 4.65 -29.14 43.42
N THR A 395 4.30 -28.06 44.11
CA THR A 395 5.12 -26.85 44.18
C THR A 395 5.65 -26.71 45.59
N THR A 396 6.96 -26.89 45.75
CA THR A 396 7.65 -26.74 47.03
C THR A 396 8.02 -25.27 47.24
N LEU A 397 7.40 -24.63 48.23
CA LEU A 397 7.77 -23.30 48.71
C LEU A 397 7.82 -23.34 50.24
N ASN A 398 8.96 -22.93 50.81
CA ASN A 398 9.21 -22.82 52.25
C ASN A 398 8.83 -24.06 53.08
N GLY A 399 9.29 -25.25 52.65
CA GLY A 399 9.20 -26.50 53.44
C GLY A 399 7.80 -27.10 53.61
N ALA A 400 6.74 -26.41 53.20
CA ALA A 400 5.37 -26.91 53.23
C ALA A 400 4.95 -27.38 51.84
N SER A 401 4.73 -28.69 51.67
CA SER A 401 4.13 -29.22 50.44
C SER A 401 2.67 -28.77 50.36
N ARG A 402 2.35 -27.91 49.39
CA ARG A 402 0.98 -27.53 49.03
C ARG A 402 0.72 -27.97 47.59
N THR A 403 -0.34 -28.75 47.40
CA THR A 403 -0.82 -29.15 46.07
C THR A 403 -1.38 -27.91 45.36
N ALA A 404 -0.64 -27.37 44.39
CA ALA A 404 -1.01 -26.13 43.70
C ALA A 404 -2.14 -26.32 42.66
N GLY A 405 -2.45 -27.56 42.29
CA GLY A 405 -3.67 -27.94 41.58
C GLY A 405 -4.59 -28.74 42.49
N GLY A 406 -5.90 -28.52 42.37
CA GLY A 406 -6.90 -29.37 43.04
C GLY A 406 -6.81 -30.83 42.58
N ALA A 407 -7.37 -31.74 43.38
CA ALA A 407 -7.37 -33.18 43.11
C ALA A 407 -8.08 -33.58 41.80
N THR A 408 -8.83 -32.65 41.20
CA THR A 408 -9.61 -32.85 39.98
C THR A 408 -9.45 -31.70 39.00
N THR A 409 -9.45 -32.01 37.70
CA THR A 409 -9.44 -31.05 36.60
C THR A 409 -10.79 -31.08 35.88
N ARG A 410 -11.37 -29.90 35.62
CA ARG A 410 -12.62 -29.77 34.85
C ARG A 410 -12.30 -29.72 33.36
N TYR A 411 -12.82 -30.68 32.60
CA TYR A 411 -12.73 -30.68 31.14
C TYR A 411 -14.01 -30.15 30.51
N LYS A 412 -13.89 -28.98 29.89
CA LYS A 412 -14.92 -28.33 29.08
C LYS A 412 -14.43 -28.27 27.63
N TRP A 413 -13.38 -27.49 27.35
CA TRP A 413 -12.94 -27.19 26.00
C TRP A 413 -12.25 -28.39 25.32
N ARG A 414 -11.55 -29.23 26.07
CA ARG A 414 -11.00 -30.49 25.54
C ARG A 414 -12.08 -31.45 25.06
N ARG A 415 -13.31 -31.40 25.61
CA ARG A 415 -14.43 -32.25 25.14
C ARG A 415 -14.88 -31.93 23.72
N ILE A 416 -14.63 -30.71 23.24
CA ILE A 416 -14.92 -30.30 21.85
C ILE A 416 -13.66 -30.21 20.97
N GLY A 417 -12.54 -30.79 21.43
CA GLY A 417 -11.33 -30.97 20.63
C GLY A 417 -10.37 -29.78 20.60
N PHE A 418 -10.34 -28.92 21.61
CA PHE A 418 -9.19 -28.03 21.87
C PHE A 418 -8.06 -28.81 22.56
N ALA A 419 -6.79 -28.42 22.34
CA ALA A 419 -5.65 -29.09 22.97
C ALA A 419 -5.51 -28.74 24.47
N SER A 420 -5.90 -27.53 24.88
CA SER A 420 -5.95 -27.07 26.26
C SER A 420 -7.37 -26.68 26.71
N GLU A 421 -7.54 -26.50 28.02
CA GLU A 421 -8.74 -25.87 28.60
C GLU A 421 -8.76 -24.33 28.46
N SER A 422 -7.81 -23.75 27.72
CA SER A 422 -7.72 -22.31 27.49
C SER A 422 -8.03 -22.00 26.03
N ALA A 423 -9.27 -22.25 25.60
CA ALA A 423 -9.71 -22.11 24.20
C ALA A 423 -9.25 -20.81 23.53
N ALA A 424 -9.31 -19.67 24.23
CA ALA A 424 -8.84 -18.38 23.73
C ALA A 424 -7.34 -18.36 23.31
N LYS A 425 -6.47 -19.10 24.00
CA LYS A 425 -5.03 -19.18 23.67
C LYS A 425 -4.73 -20.08 22.48
N GLU A 426 -5.63 -21.00 22.13
CA GLU A 426 -5.47 -21.92 20.99
C GLU A 426 -5.54 -21.16 19.65
N PHE A 427 -6.28 -20.05 19.61
CA PHE A 427 -6.35 -19.12 18.48
C PHE A 427 -5.12 -18.19 18.36
N GLY A 428 -3.96 -18.56 18.91
CA GLY A 428 -2.76 -17.72 18.92
C GLY A 428 -2.23 -17.33 17.53
N ARG A 429 -2.34 -18.22 16.53
CA ARG A 429 -1.95 -17.94 15.13
C ARG A 429 -3.10 -17.38 14.29
N THR A 430 -4.34 -17.82 14.53
CA THR A 430 -5.50 -17.53 13.67
C THR A 430 -6.44 -16.45 14.21
N GLY A 431 -6.25 -16.00 15.44
CA GLY A 431 -6.98 -14.90 16.08
C GLY A 431 -8.51 -15.04 16.02
N TRP A 432 -9.17 -13.88 15.94
CA TRP A 432 -10.61 -13.78 15.78
C TRP A 432 -11.10 -14.42 14.48
N LEU A 433 -10.31 -14.40 13.40
CA LEU A 433 -10.63 -15.10 12.15
C LEU A 433 -10.87 -16.61 12.36
N GLY A 434 -10.00 -17.28 13.11
CA GLY A 434 -10.16 -18.71 13.44
C GLY A 434 -11.41 -19.02 14.26
N LEU A 435 -11.76 -18.13 15.20
CA LEU A 435 -12.98 -18.29 16.00
C LEU A 435 -14.25 -17.99 15.20
N LEU A 436 -14.22 -17.02 14.28
CA LEU A 436 -15.30 -16.74 13.32
C LEU A 436 -15.55 -17.92 12.38
N CYS A 437 -14.49 -18.52 11.81
CA CYS A 437 -14.61 -19.71 10.98
C CYS A 437 -15.27 -20.88 11.74
N LEU A 438 -14.79 -21.16 12.96
CA LEU A 438 -15.36 -22.19 13.83
C LEU A 438 -16.83 -21.91 14.18
N GLU A 439 -17.18 -20.68 14.53
CA GLU A 439 -18.57 -20.30 14.81
C GLU A 439 -19.45 -20.44 13.55
N SER A 440 -18.95 -20.04 12.39
CA SER A 440 -19.67 -20.15 11.11
C SER A 440 -19.96 -21.60 10.74
N PHE A 441 -19.03 -22.53 11.00
CA PHE A 441 -19.30 -23.97 10.86
C PHE A 441 -20.46 -24.41 11.74
N VAL A 442 -20.40 -24.11 13.04
CA VAL A 442 -21.43 -24.51 14.01
C VAL A 442 -22.79 -23.88 13.68
N ARG A 443 -22.82 -22.63 13.22
CA ARG A 443 -24.05 -21.96 12.78
C ARG A 443 -24.65 -22.55 11.49
N SER A 444 -23.82 -23.14 10.62
CA SER A 444 -24.27 -23.70 9.33
C SER A 444 -25.09 -24.98 9.49
N ASP A 445 -24.73 -25.83 10.46
CA ASP A 445 -25.50 -27.02 10.83
C ASP A 445 -25.21 -27.41 12.30
N PRO A 446 -25.99 -26.86 13.26
CA PRO A 446 -25.79 -27.13 14.68
C PRO A 446 -26.02 -28.59 15.08
N ASP A 447 -26.87 -29.32 14.35
CA ASP A 447 -27.20 -30.71 14.67
C ASP A 447 -26.14 -31.69 14.13
N LEU A 448 -25.57 -31.43 12.95
CA LEU A 448 -24.37 -32.12 12.48
C LEU A 448 -23.19 -31.88 13.44
N TYR A 449 -22.99 -30.64 13.89
CA TYR A 449 -21.95 -30.33 14.88
C TYR A 449 -22.12 -31.12 16.17
N ALA A 450 -23.32 -31.13 16.77
CA ALA A 450 -23.60 -31.91 17.98
C ALA A 450 -23.33 -33.42 17.78
N LYS A 451 -23.71 -33.97 16.62
CA LYS A 451 -23.44 -35.38 16.26
C LYS A 451 -21.94 -35.67 16.15
N ILE A 452 -21.18 -34.81 15.45
CA ILE A 452 -19.72 -34.94 15.32
C ILE A 452 -19.06 -34.97 16.70
N ILE A 453 -19.41 -34.04 17.58
CA ILE A 453 -18.83 -33.97 18.94
C ILE A 453 -19.17 -35.22 19.77
N LEU A 454 -20.43 -35.67 19.73
CA LEU A 454 -20.84 -36.89 20.44
C LEU A 454 -20.12 -38.14 19.91
N GLU A 455 -19.94 -38.24 18.59
CA GLU A 455 -19.17 -39.31 17.96
C GLU A 455 -17.71 -39.31 18.42
N GLN A 456 -17.03 -38.15 18.43
CA GLN A 456 -15.65 -38.06 18.92
C GLN A 456 -15.54 -38.42 20.40
N ILE A 457 -16.50 -38.02 21.24
CA ILE A 457 -16.53 -38.39 22.66
C ILE A 457 -16.62 -39.90 22.87
N ASN A 458 -17.42 -40.59 22.05
CA ASN A 458 -17.62 -42.04 22.14
C ASN A 458 -16.45 -42.87 21.57
N ARG A 459 -15.49 -42.24 20.88
CA ARG A 459 -14.25 -42.90 20.42
C ARG A 459 -13.18 -42.96 21.53
N PRO A 460 -12.26 -43.94 21.49
CA PRO A 460 -11.06 -43.97 22.34
C PRO A 460 -10.22 -42.70 22.16
N GLU A 461 -9.62 -42.19 23.24
CA GLU A 461 -8.93 -40.88 23.27
C GLU A 461 -7.88 -40.73 22.16
N GLU A 462 -7.10 -41.77 21.90
CA GLU A 462 -6.06 -41.85 20.86
C GLU A 462 -6.60 -41.73 19.42
N ARG A 463 -7.88 -42.03 19.19
CA ARG A 463 -8.55 -42.06 17.87
C ARG A 463 -9.48 -40.86 17.65
N ARG A 464 -9.59 -39.96 18.62
CA ARG A 464 -10.43 -38.75 18.52
C ARG A 464 -9.78 -37.73 17.59
N CYS A 465 -10.54 -37.23 16.62
CA CYS A 465 -10.17 -36.00 15.95
C CYS A 465 -10.37 -34.82 16.91
N MET A 466 -9.33 -34.00 17.07
CA MET A 466 -9.39 -32.75 17.82
C MET A 466 -10.16 -31.71 17.00
N PHE A 467 -11.50 -31.78 16.99
CA PHE A 467 -12.38 -30.98 16.11
C PHE A 467 -12.04 -29.47 16.12
N ALA A 468 -11.98 -28.82 17.28
CA ALA A 468 -11.67 -27.39 17.35
C ALA A 468 -10.25 -27.08 16.84
N ARG A 469 -9.26 -27.93 17.14
CA ARG A 469 -7.90 -27.81 16.60
C ARG A 469 -7.86 -28.00 15.08
N ALA A 470 -8.63 -28.95 14.52
CA ALA A 470 -8.77 -29.15 13.08
C ALA A 470 -9.38 -27.91 12.41
N SER A 471 -10.40 -27.29 13.02
CA SER A 471 -10.96 -26.02 12.54
C SER A 471 -9.91 -24.89 12.52
N ILE A 472 -9.09 -24.76 13.56
CA ILE A 472 -8.00 -23.77 13.63
C ILE A 472 -6.95 -24.03 12.54
N GLU A 473 -6.54 -25.30 12.37
CA GLU A 473 -5.58 -25.72 11.36
C GLU A 473 -6.09 -25.42 9.94
N VAL A 474 -7.36 -25.70 9.65
CA VAL A 474 -7.99 -25.38 8.35
C VAL A 474 -8.04 -23.88 8.10
N THR A 475 -8.33 -23.05 9.10
CA THR A 475 -8.21 -21.58 8.95
C THR A 475 -6.78 -21.17 8.62
N SER A 476 -5.78 -21.79 9.26
CA SER A 476 -4.38 -21.51 8.95
C SER A 476 -4.01 -21.91 7.53
N ILE A 477 -4.41 -23.10 7.05
CA ILE A 477 -4.13 -23.57 5.68
C ILE A 477 -4.75 -22.62 4.64
N LEU A 478 -5.97 -22.13 4.88
CA LEU A 478 -6.62 -21.16 3.98
C LEU A 478 -5.99 -19.77 4.05
N ALA A 479 -5.51 -19.35 5.23
CA ALA A 479 -4.76 -18.10 5.39
C ALA A 479 -3.40 -18.17 4.69
N ASP A 480 -2.70 -19.30 4.75
CA ASP A 480 -1.46 -19.57 4.02
C ASP A 480 -1.72 -19.54 2.49
N HIS A 481 -2.81 -20.17 2.02
CA HIS A 481 -3.14 -20.30 0.58
C HIS A 481 -3.45 -18.95 -0.10
N TRP A 482 -4.24 -18.08 0.54
CA TRP A 482 -4.57 -16.75 0.01
C TRP A 482 -3.60 -15.64 0.46
N ASP A 483 -2.43 -16.01 1.01
CA ASP A 483 -1.39 -15.11 1.54
C ASP A 483 -1.91 -14.04 2.53
N ILE A 484 -2.87 -14.45 3.37
CA ILE A 484 -3.47 -13.58 4.40
C ILE A 484 -2.46 -13.33 5.54
N GLU A 485 -1.52 -14.24 5.81
CA GLU A 485 -0.56 -14.09 6.92
C GLU A 485 0.58 -13.09 6.65
N SER A 486 1.01 -12.91 5.40
CA SER A 486 2.12 -12.02 5.05
C SER A 486 1.83 -10.54 5.33
N GLY A 487 0.55 -10.14 5.22
CA GLY A 487 0.17 -8.72 5.18
C GLY A 487 0.59 -8.00 3.89
N SER A 488 1.08 -8.74 2.88
CA SER A 488 1.38 -8.23 1.55
C SER A 488 0.07 -7.97 0.80
N PHE A 489 -0.51 -6.79 0.99
CA PHE A 489 -1.73 -6.36 0.31
C PHE A 489 -1.49 -5.97 -1.16
N THR A 490 -0.60 -6.69 -1.85
CA THR A 490 -0.40 -6.59 -3.31
C THR A 490 -1.65 -7.06 -4.03
N ALA A 491 -2.13 -6.27 -4.99
CA ALA A 491 -3.28 -6.66 -5.79
C ALA A 491 -2.94 -7.93 -6.61
N SER A 492 -3.76 -8.97 -6.48
CA SER A 492 -3.71 -10.13 -7.37
C SER A 492 -3.95 -9.68 -8.81
N THR A 493 -3.32 -10.33 -9.79
CA THR A 493 -3.66 -10.16 -11.21
C THR A 493 -4.80 -11.09 -11.65
N SER A 494 -5.20 -12.05 -10.81
CA SER A 494 -6.29 -13.00 -11.05
C SER A 494 -7.40 -12.88 -10.02
N TYR A 495 -8.62 -13.15 -10.49
CA TYR A 495 -9.84 -13.18 -9.69
C TYR A 495 -9.89 -14.41 -8.77
N LEU A 496 -10.10 -14.18 -7.46
CA LEU A 496 -10.26 -15.20 -6.42
C LEU A 496 -11.72 -15.29 -5.90
N PRO A 497 -12.68 -15.89 -6.63
CA PRO A 497 -14.10 -15.84 -6.25
C PRO A 497 -14.44 -16.54 -4.92
N PHE A 498 -13.73 -17.60 -4.54
CA PHE A 498 -14.03 -18.35 -3.33
C PHE A 498 -13.50 -17.67 -2.05
N LEU A 499 -12.47 -16.83 -2.16
CA LEU A 499 -12.00 -15.93 -1.09
C LEU A 499 -13.14 -15.06 -0.54
N LEU A 500 -14.04 -14.58 -1.42
CA LEU A 500 -15.20 -13.76 -1.05
C LEU A 500 -16.24 -14.51 -0.19
N SER A 501 -16.06 -15.83 -0.01
CA SER A 501 -16.86 -16.71 0.84
C SER A 501 -15.98 -17.65 1.68
N LEU A 502 -14.86 -17.12 2.20
CA LEU A 502 -13.86 -17.85 3.01
C LEU A 502 -14.46 -18.80 4.06
N THR A 503 -15.52 -18.41 4.76
CA THR A 503 -16.17 -19.27 5.76
C THR A 503 -16.90 -20.47 5.17
N LYS A 504 -17.46 -20.36 3.95
CA LYS A 504 -18.05 -21.49 3.22
C LYS A 504 -16.96 -22.47 2.78
N VAL A 505 -15.82 -21.96 2.29
CA VAL A 505 -14.65 -22.78 1.92
C VAL A 505 -14.07 -23.50 3.15
N HIS A 506 -13.92 -22.79 4.27
CA HIS A 506 -13.52 -23.38 5.55
C HIS A 506 -14.44 -24.53 5.96
N ASN A 507 -15.77 -24.37 5.82
CA ASN A 507 -16.71 -25.43 6.14
C ASN A 507 -16.52 -26.70 5.29
N LEU A 508 -16.19 -26.55 4.00
CA LEU A 508 -15.90 -27.67 3.11
C LEU A 508 -14.57 -28.34 3.47
N ALA A 509 -13.50 -27.55 3.65
CA ALA A 509 -12.19 -28.05 4.03
C ALA A 509 -12.18 -28.73 5.42
N LEU A 510 -13.00 -28.28 6.37
CA LEU A 510 -13.17 -28.93 7.68
C LEU A 510 -13.97 -30.24 7.58
N ARG A 511 -15.02 -30.31 6.73
CA ARG A 511 -15.69 -31.58 6.42
C ARG A 511 -14.72 -32.58 5.79
N PHE A 512 -13.89 -32.12 4.85
CA PHE A 512 -12.84 -32.93 4.25
C PHE A 512 -11.80 -33.40 5.29
N PHE A 513 -11.32 -32.53 6.19
CA PHE A 513 -10.41 -32.91 7.28
C PHE A 513 -10.98 -34.06 8.13
N LEU A 514 -12.24 -33.94 8.56
CA LEU A 514 -12.92 -34.95 9.37
C LEU A 514 -13.12 -36.27 8.61
N ARG A 515 -13.41 -36.21 7.32
CA ARG A 515 -13.52 -37.38 6.45
C ARG A 515 -12.18 -38.08 6.27
N MET A 516 -11.12 -37.35 5.94
CA MET A 516 -9.75 -37.89 5.81
C MET A 516 -9.23 -38.48 7.12
N TRP A 517 -9.54 -37.89 8.28
CA TRP A 517 -9.23 -38.46 9.59
C TRP A 517 -9.85 -39.86 9.76
N ASN A 518 -11.11 -40.02 9.34
CA ASN A 518 -11.86 -41.26 9.46
C ASN A 518 -11.39 -42.31 8.43
N GLU A 519 -11.30 -41.95 7.15
CA GLU A 519 -10.91 -42.86 6.06
C GLU A 519 -9.46 -43.37 6.20
N SER A 520 -8.54 -42.53 6.69
CA SER A 520 -7.15 -42.94 6.96
C SER A 520 -6.98 -43.76 8.25
N GLY A 521 -8.02 -43.83 9.09
CA GLY A 521 -7.92 -44.43 10.42
C GLY A 521 -6.89 -43.74 11.32
N ALA A 522 -6.78 -42.40 11.25
CA ALA A 522 -5.78 -41.62 11.96
C ALA A 522 -5.84 -41.78 13.50
N ALA A 523 -4.69 -41.60 14.15
CA ALA A 523 -4.55 -41.38 15.58
C ALA A 523 -4.11 -39.93 15.88
N ALA A 524 -4.16 -39.53 17.16
CA ALA A 524 -3.76 -38.20 17.64
C ALA A 524 -2.36 -37.73 17.14
N SER A 525 -1.43 -38.67 16.93
CA SER A 525 -0.10 -38.44 16.38
C SER A 525 -0.06 -38.10 14.89
N ASP A 526 -1.09 -38.48 14.12
CA ASP A 526 -1.12 -38.34 12.66
C ASP A 526 -1.71 -37.00 12.20
N PHE A 527 -2.08 -36.12 13.14
CA PHE A 527 -2.74 -34.83 12.87
C PHE A 527 -1.99 -33.96 11.85
N SER A 528 -0.66 -33.92 11.90
CA SER A 528 0.16 -33.18 10.92
C SER A 528 0.09 -33.78 9.51
N ARG A 529 -0.03 -35.11 9.38
CA ARG A 529 -0.19 -35.79 8.08
C ARG A 529 -1.56 -35.51 7.48
N VAL A 530 -2.61 -35.51 8.31
CA VAL A 530 -3.97 -35.14 7.87
C VAL A 530 -4.01 -33.65 7.50
N SER A 531 -3.39 -32.74 8.26
CA SER A 531 -3.19 -31.33 7.87
C SER A 531 -2.53 -31.20 6.50
N ALA A 532 -1.46 -31.96 6.24
CA ALA A 532 -0.77 -31.94 4.97
C ALA A 532 -1.66 -32.42 3.81
N LEU A 533 -2.51 -33.44 4.02
CA LEU A 533 -3.49 -33.89 3.01
C LEU A 533 -4.54 -32.80 2.72
N VAL A 534 -5.00 -32.08 3.74
CA VAL A 534 -5.91 -30.93 3.55
C VAL A 534 -5.22 -29.79 2.81
N ARG A 535 -3.94 -29.52 3.06
CA ARG A 535 -3.17 -28.51 2.33
C ARG A 535 -2.99 -28.85 0.84
N SER A 536 -2.67 -30.11 0.53
CA SER A 536 -2.64 -30.63 -0.86
C SER A 536 -4.02 -30.47 -1.53
N GLN A 537 -5.09 -30.91 -0.87
CA GLN A 537 -6.44 -30.79 -1.43
C GLN A 537 -6.91 -29.32 -1.56
N VAL A 538 -6.52 -28.42 -0.68
CA VAL A 538 -6.79 -26.98 -0.81
C VAL A 538 -6.06 -26.40 -2.02
N HIS A 539 -4.80 -26.77 -2.25
CA HIS A 539 -4.02 -26.32 -3.41
C HIS A 539 -4.61 -26.82 -4.75
N ASP A 540 -5.03 -28.08 -4.81
CA ASP A 540 -5.72 -28.70 -5.96
C ASP A 540 -7.15 -28.16 -6.18
N ALA A 541 -7.87 -27.84 -5.10
CA ALA A 541 -9.24 -27.36 -5.15
C ALA A 541 -9.36 -25.87 -5.52
N LEU A 542 -8.37 -25.06 -5.14
CA LEU A 542 -8.34 -23.59 -5.27
C LEU A 542 -7.14 -23.09 -6.11
N GLY A 543 -6.61 -23.93 -7.00
CA GLY A 543 -5.43 -23.61 -7.80
C GLY A 543 -5.63 -22.37 -8.69
N LYS A 544 -4.59 -21.53 -8.82
CA LYS A 544 -4.68 -20.17 -9.42
C LYS A 544 -5.12 -20.10 -10.90
N GLN A 545 -5.02 -21.19 -11.66
CA GLN A 545 -5.54 -21.24 -13.04
C GLN A 545 -6.96 -21.81 -13.15
N ASP A 546 -7.46 -22.45 -12.10
CA ASP A 546 -8.76 -23.11 -12.07
C ASP A 546 -9.84 -22.28 -11.33
N GLU A 547 -9.45 -21.40 -10.39
CA GLU A 547 -10.44 -20.69 -9.55
C GLU A 547 -11.42 -19.80 -10.37
N VAL A 548 -11.01 -19.35 -11.55
CA VAL A 548 -11.83 -18.50 -12.45
C VAL A 548 -12.83 -19.30 -13.28
N SER A 549 -12.56 -20.59 -13.52
CA SER A 549 -13.41 -21.46 -14.35
C SER A 549 -14.26 -22.45 -13.52
N ARG A 550 -13.83 -22.77 -12.30
CA ARG A 550 -14.44 -23.77 -11.42
C ARG A 550 -15.69 -23.19 -10.72
N THR A 551 -16.78 -23.94 -10.70
CA THR A 551 -18.02 -23.53 -10.04
C THR A 551 -18.05 -23.93 -8.56
N TRP A 552 -19.02 -23.41 -7.81
CA TRP A 552 -19.28 -23.87 -6.43
C TRP A 552 -19.63 -25.36 -6.34
N ILE A 553 -20.23 -25.94 -7.38
CA ILE A 553 -20.60 -27.37 -7.39
C ILE A 553 -19.34 -28.22 -7.50
N ASP A 554 -18.43 -27.85 -8.41
CA ASP A 554 -17.16 -28.55 -8.61
C ASP A 554 -16.25 -28.44 -7.37
N LEU A 555 -16.29 -27.29 -6.67
CA LEU A 555 -15.57 -27.11 -5.41
C LEU A 555 -16.15 -27.96 -4.27
N GLU A 556 -17.49 -28.02 -4.17
CA GLU A 556 -18.17 -28.87 -3.20
C GLU A 556 -17.88 -30.35 -3.46
N ASP A 557 -17.89 -30.79 -4.72
CA ASP A 557 -17.52 -32.16 -5.11
C ASP A 557 -16.06 -32.50 -4.75
N ALA A 558 -15.12 -31.62 -5.11
CA ALA A 558 -13.68 -31.80 -4.85
C ALA A 558 -13.35 -32.00 -3.35
N PHE A 559 -14.07 -31.33 -2.44
CA PHE A 559 -13.91 -31.55 -0.99
C PHE A 559 -14.75 -32.73 -0.46
N LEU A 560 -15.97 -32.93 -0.94
CA LEU A 560 -16.88 -33.90 -0.33
C LEU A 560 -16.71 -35.34 -0.87
N HIS A 561 -16.30 -35.52 -2.12
CA HIS A 561 -16.29 -36.83 -2.79
C HIS A 561 -14.90 -37.32 -3.24
N SER A 562 -13.83 -36.52 -3.11
CA SER A 562 -12.46 -36.95 -3.41
C SER A 562 -12.01 -38.18 -2.59
N GLU A 563 -11.57 -39.25 -3.26
CA GLU A 563 -11.14 -40.46 -2.55
C GLU A 563 -9.80 -40.27 -1.81
N TYR A 564 -9.69 -40.80 -0.59
CA TYR A 564 -8.45 -40.76 0.20
C TYR A 564 -7.20 -41.23 -0.57
N ARG A 565 -7.33 -42.28 -1.38
CA ARG A 565 -6.21 -42.81 -2.19
C ARG A 565 -5.72 -41.77 -3.19
N THR A 566 -6.62 -41.18 -3.99
CA THR A 566 -6.30 -40.17 -4.99
C THR A 566 -5.60 -38.96 -4.38
N VAL A 567 -6.09 -38.44 -3.25
CA VAL A 567 -5.44 -37.30 -2.57
C VAL A 567 -4.08 -37.69 -2.00
N ARG A 568 -3.94 -38.89 -1.43
CA ARG A 568 -2.68 -39.39 -0.91
C ARG A 568 -1.64 -39.61 -2.01
N ASP A 569 -2.03 -40.19 -3.14
CA ASP A 569 -1.15 -40.43 -4.27
C ASP A 569 -0.71 -39.11 -4.92
N ARG A 570 -1.59 -38.08 -4.94
CA ARG A 570 -1.22 -36.71 -5.32
C ARG A 570 -0.19 -36.12 -4.35
N GLN A 571 -0.45 -36.16 -3.04
CA GLN A 571 0.48 -35.66 -2.02
C GLN A 571 1.85 -36.34 -2.10
N ILE A 572 1.90 -37.65 -2.34
CA ILE A 572 3.16 -38.38 -2.50
C ILE A 572 3.93 -37.84 -3.71
N LYS A 573 3.26 -37.64 -4.86
CA LYS A 573 3.90 -37.03 -6.05
C LYS A 573 4.36 -35.59 -5.82
N GLU A 574 3.59 -34.78 -5.10
CA GLU A 574 3.99 -33.42 -4.72
C GLU A 574 5.28 -33.44 -3.89
N LEU A 575 5.37 -34.34 -2.90
CA LEU A 575 6.57 -34.53 -2.08
C LEU A 575 7.75 -35.10 -2.87
N GLU A 576 7.52 -36.08 -3.74
CA GLU A 576 8.55 -36.63 -4.63
C GLU A 576 9.14 -35.53 -5.52
N VAL A 577 8.30 -34.67 -6.10
CA VAL A 577 8.71 -33.54 -6.94
C VAL A 577 9.49 -32.48 -6.13
N ASP A 578 9.02 -32.11 -4.94
CA ASP A 578 9.73 -31.17 -4.06
C ASP A 578 11.06 -31.72 -3.54
N GLU A 579 11.14 -33.01 -3.20
CA GLU A 579 12.39 -33.68 -2.83
C GLU A 579 13.34 -33.79 -4.04
N ASP A 580 12.85 -34.10 -5.24
CA ASP A 580 13.65 -34.12 -6.46
C ASP A 580 14.24 -32.74 -6.77
N TYR A 581 13.45 -31.67 -6.63
CA TYR A 581 13.94 -30.31 -6.88
C TYR A 581 14.97 -29.86 -5.84
N ASN A 582 14.80 -30.19 -4.56
CA ASN A 582 15.75 -29.79 -3.52
C ASN A 582 17.00 -30.70 -3.46
N SER A 583 16.89 -31.97 -3.86
CA SER A 583 17.99 -32.94 -3.83
C SER A 583 18.93 -32.83 -5.03
N LYS A 584 18.50 -32.39 -6.21
CA LYS A 584 19.35 -32.32 -7.41
C LYS A 584 20.47 -31.27 -7.29
N ALA A 585 21.71 -31.72 -7.52
CA ALA A 585 22.91 -30.89 -7.38
C ALA A 585 22.97 -29.72 -8.38
N SER A 586 22.41 -29.91 -9.58
CA SER A 586 22.25 -28.86 -10.59
C SER A 586 21.38 -27.70 -10.09
N ILE A 587 20.26 -27.99 -9.43
CA ILE A 587 19.36 -26.98 -8.86
C ILE A 587 20.00 -26.30 -7.65
N ARG A 588 20.72 -27.05 -6.79
CA ARG A 588 21.49 -26.44 -5.68
C ARG A 588 22.57 -25.48 -6.19
N ASN A 589 23.26 -25.82 -7.28
CA ASN A 589 24.23 -24.93 -7.93
C ASN A 589 23.57 -23.71 -8.59
N LEU A 590 22.41 -23.90 -9.24
CA LEU A 590 21.61 -22.81 -9.82
C LEU A 590 21.12 -21.85 -8.73
N ARG A 591 20.57 -22.38 -7.63
CA ARG A 591 20.16 -21.60 -6.44
C ARG A 591 21.32 -20.80 -5.87
N GLY A 592 22.51 -21.38 -5.76
CA GLY A 592 23.72 -20.66 -5.33
C GLY A 592 24.15 -19.53 -6.27
N ARG A 593 23.93 -19.67 -7.58
CA ARG A 593 24.19 -18.63 -8.58
C ARG A 593 23.15 -17.50 -8.52
N ILE A 594 21.86 -17.85 -8.58
CA ILE A 594 20.75 -16.89 -8.55
C ILE A 594 20.71 -16.15 -7.20
N TYR A 595 21.09 -16.80 -6.09
CA TYR A 595 21.24 -16.13 -4.80
C TYR A 595 22.29 -15.03 -4.85
N ARG A 596 23.43 -15.26 -5.53
CA ARG A 596 24.47 -14.23 -5.70
C ARG A 596 23.99 -13.08 -6.56
N GLU A 597 23.31 -13.36 -7.68
CA GLU A 597 22.70 -12.35 -8.55
C GLU A 597 21.65 -11.52 -7.78
N SER A 598 20.81 -12.18 -6.97
CA SER A 598 19.78 -11.54 -6.12
C SER A 598 20.41 -10.69 -5.02
N TYR A 599 21.47 -11.17 -4.37
CA TYR A 599 22.25 -10.43 -3.38
C TYR A 599 22.92 -9.19 -4.01
N GLU A 600 23.52 -9.31 -5.19
CA GLU A 600 24.15 -8.20 -5.91
C GLU A 600 23.12 -7.13 -6.34
N PHE A 601 21.95 -7.56 -6.81
CA PHE A 601 20.84 -6.67 -7.14
C PHE A 601 20.33 -5.89 -5.91
N VAL A 602 20.03 -6.60 -4.82
CA VAL A 602 19.60 -5.98 -3.56
C VAL A 602 20.69 -5.07 -3.00
N ARG A 603 21.96 -5.48 -3.05
CA ARG A 603 23.11 -4.63 -2.67
C ARG A 603 23.14 -3.32 -3.45
N GLN A 604 22.95 -3.37 -4.77
CA GLN A 604 22.96 -2.15 -5.57
C GLN A 604 21.76 -1.24 -5.25
N GLN A 605 20.58 -1.80 -4.98
CA GLN A 605 19.40 -1.06 -4.53
C GLN A 605 19.62 -0.42 -3.14
N ARG A 606 20.18 -1.16 -2.18
CA ARG A 606 20.47 -0.66 -0.83
C ARG A 606 21.50 0.47 -0.85
N ILE A 607 22.54 0.35 -1.67
CA ILE A 607 23.52 1.43 -1.89
C ILE A 607 22.86 2.65 -2.55
N GLN A 608 21.90 2.44 -3.46
CA GLN A 608 21.15 3.53 -4.08
C GLN A 608 20.31 4.33 -3.05
N CYS A 609 19.65 3.66 -2.09
CA CYS A 609 18.97 4.35 -0.99
C CYS A 609 19.91 5.24 -0.15
N LEU A 610 21.16 4.80 0.06
CA LEU A 610 22.16 5.63 0.75
C LEU A 610 22.58 6.86 -0.09
N LEU A 611 22.71 6.71 -1.41
CA LEU A 611 23.06 7.79 -2.35
C LEU A 611 21.94 8.83 -2.51
N GLU A 612 20.67 8.41 -2.43
CA GLU A 612 19.51 9.30 -2.41
C GLU A 612 19.47 10.12 -1.11
N GLY A 613 19.79 9.46 0.01
CA GLY A 613 19.87 10.05 1.34
C GLY A 613 18.50 10.13 2.03
N ALA A 614 18.51 10.16 3.36
CA ALA A 614 17.30 10.11 4.17
C ALA A 614 17.38 10.93 5.46
N TRP A 615 16.22 11.29 5.99
CA TRP A 615 16.06 12.00 7.26
C TRP A 615 15.97 11.02 8.44
N PHE A 616 16.73 11.28 9.48
CA PHE A 616 16.77 10.55 10.73
C PHE A 616 16.46 11.47 11.91
N ARG A 617 15.96 10.90 13.00
CA ARG A 617 15.83 11.61 14.28
C ARG A 617 17.18 11.63 14.99
N ASN A 618 17.51 12.79 15.54
CA ASN A 618 18.75 12.99 16.29
C ASN A 618 18.59 12.39 17.71
N VAL A 619 19.46 11.44 18.08
CA VAL A 619 19.41 10.80 19.40
C VAL A 619 20.12 11.72 20.40
N VAL A 620 19.35 12.43 21.22
CA VAL A 620 19.93 13.27 22.28
C VAL A 620 20.58 12.38 23.32
N ALA A 621 21.89 12.53 23.51
CA ALA A 621 22.66 11.85 24.54
C ALA A 621 22.20 12.28 25.95
N SER A 622 21.19 11.61 26.49
CA SER A 622 20.67 11.83 27.85
C SER A 622 21.60 11.22 28.90
N SER A 623 22.81 11.76 29.04
CA SER A 623 23.81 11.28 29.99
C SER A 623 24.68 12.41 30.58
N ALA A 624 24.02 13.37 31.26
CA ALA A 624 24.71 14.45 31.97
C ALA A 624 23.99 14.95 33.25
N VAL A 625 23.53 14.06 34.12
CA VAL A 625 23.13 14.41 35.50
C VAL A 625 23.57 13.31 36.47
N GLY A 626 24.50 13.60 37.40
CA GLY A 626 24.79 12.67 38.50
C GLY A 626 26.24 12.58 39.01
N ALA A 627 26.95 13.68 39.23
CA ALA A 627 28.21 13.67 39.99
C ALA A 627 28.27 14.86 40.97
N GLY A 628 27.71 14.65 42.17
CA GLY A 628 27.82 15.61 43.28
C GLY A 628 29.23 15.67 43.85
N ALA A 629 29.60 16.83 44.40
CA ALA A 629 30.94 17.09 44.90
C ALA A 629 31.33 16.27 46.14
N MET A 630 32.57 15.78 46.17
CA MET A 630 33.47 15.88 47.34
C MET A 630 34.93 15.91 46.86
N GLY A 631 35.74 16.78 47.48
CA GLY A 631 37.07 17.11 46.97
C GLY A 631 38.21 16.30 47.59
N ALA A 632 39.31 16.15 46.85
CA ALA A 632 40.59 15.68 47.38
C ALA A 632 41.79 16.38 46.68
N LYS A 633 42.48 17.21 47.47
CA LYS A 633 43.90 17.62 47.40
C LYS A 633 44.71 17.31 46.12
N GLN A 634 44.93 18.36 45.32
CA GLN A 634 46.24 19.00 45.21
C GLN A 634 47.51 18.10 45.11
N ARG A 635 48.08 17.97 43.90
CA ARG A 635 49.55 18.02 43.74
C ARG A 635 49.97 18.58 42.38
N ARG A 636 51.19 19.13 42.33
CA ARG A 636 51.71 20.06 41.31
C ARG A 636 53.05 19.54 40.78
N GLY A 637 53.27 19.67 39.47
CA GLY A 637 54.51 19.45 38.73
C GLY A 637 54.18 19.51 37.23
N SER A 638 54.67 20.43 36.38
CA SER A 638 56.05 20.93 36.20
C SER A 638 56.98 19.78 35.76
N THR A 639 57.68 19.84 34.61
CA THR A 639 58.00 20.98 33.72
C THR A 639 58.60 20.46 32.39
N SER A 640 58.65 21.30 31.33
CA SER A 640 59.64 21.27 30.18
C SER A 640 59.71 19.99 29.30
N THR A 641 60.10 19.92 28.02
CA THR A 641 60.45 20.82 26.86
C THR A 641 60.54 19.89 25.61
N VAL A 642 60.53 20.31 24.33
CA VAL A 642 60.64 21.64 23.72
C VAL A 642 59.77 21.78 22.44
N GLU A 643 59.67 23.02 21.98
CA GLU A 643 59.17 23.61 20.75
C GLU A 643 59.44 22.89 19.40
N THR A 644 58.45 22.92 18.50
CA THR A 644 58.62 23.46 17.13
C THR A 644 57.28 24.05 16.64
N THR A 645 57.32 25.32 16.27
CA THR A 645 56.25 26.17 15.67
C THR A 645 55.95 25.77 14.20
N ASN A 646 54.82 26.04 13.54
CA ASN A 646 53.77 27.06 13.77
C ASN A 646 52.41 26.69 13.10
N THR A 647 51.34 26.74 13.90
CA THR A 647 50.06 27.46 13.67
C THR A 647 49.25 27.37 12.36
N ALA A 648 48.06 26.77 12.48
CA ALA A 648 46.78 27.48 12.32
C ALA A 648 45.78 26.92 13.36
N MET A 649 45.21 27.78 14.23
CA MET A 649 44.32 27.35 15.32
C MET A 649 42.84 27.39 14.91
N PRO A 650 41.99 26.46 15.40
CA PRO A 650 40.58 26.74 15.60
C PRO A 650 40.39 27.56 16.88
N THR A 651 39.72 28.71 16.78
CA THR A 651 39.34 29.51 17.96
C THR A 651 38.28 28.79 18.79
N ILE A 652 38.56 28.58 20.08
CA ILE A 652 37.55 28.19 21.06
C ILE A 652 36.58 29.37 21.23
N SER A 653 35.35 29.24 20.73
CA SER A 653 34.24 30.12 21.09
C SER A 653 33.54 29.58 22.34
N ASN A 654 33.26 30.48 23.29
CA ASN A 654 32.61 30.14 24.55
C ASN A 654 31.18 29.63 24.36
N GLY A 655 30.75 28.82 25.33
CA GLY A 655 29.46 28.16 25.36
C GLY A 655 28.25 29.03 25.03
N ALA A 656 27.58 28.66 23.94
CA ALA A 656 26.14 28.70 23.83
C ALA A 656 25.69 27.29 23.44
N THR A 657 24.89 26.62 24.27
CA THR A 657 24.27 25.35 23.90
C THR A 657 23.26 25.61 22.79
N ALA A 658 23.70 25.41 21.54
CA ALA A 658 22.82 25.52 20.38
C ALA A 658 21.62 24.56 20.56
N PRO A 659 20.39 24.98 20.20
CA PRO A 659 19.24 24.09 20.27
C PRO A 659 19.51 22.89 19.37
N THR A 660 19.60 21.69 19.97
CA THR A 660 19.87 20.44 19.24
C THR A 660 18.72 20.18 18.28
N LYS A 661 18.96 20.47 17.01
CA LYS A 661 18.02 20.27 15.92
C LYS A 661 17.59 18.79 15.87
N PRO A 662 16.27 18.49 15.89
CA PRO A 662 15.76 17.14 16.09
C PRO A 662 15.89 16.23 14.86
N TRP A 663 16.20 16.80 13.69
CA TRP A 663 16.36 16.06 12.43
C TRP A 663 17.78 16.20 11.89
N ARG A 664 18.33 15.08 11.41
CA ARG A 664 19.57 15.03 10.64
C ARG A 664 19.32 14.34 9.31
N PHE A 665 19.72 14.95 8.21
CA PHE A 665 19.74 14.29 6.91
C PHE A 665 21.11 13.66 6.70
N TYR A 666 21.17 12.43 6.19
CA TYR A 666 22.40 11.77 5.78
C TYR A 666 22.33 11.41 4.29
N ARG A 667 23.44 11.50 3.56
CA ARG A 667 23.59 11.08 2.16
C ARG A 667 25.00 10.56 1.88
N LEU A 668 25.10 9.41 1.22
CA LEU A 668 26.36 8.82 0.80
C LEU A 668 26.92 9.60 -0.40
N ALA A 669 28.22 9.87 -0.38
CA ALA A 669 28.91 10.43 -1.54
C ALA A 669 29.00 9.40 -2.69
N PRO A 670 28.98 9.81 -3.97
CA PRO A 670 29.10 8.89 -5.11
C PRO A 670 30.37 8.02 -5.11
N ASN A 671 31.44 8.46 -4.43
CA ASN A 671 32.66 7.69 -4.25
C ASN A 671 32.56 6.58 -3.17
N LYS A 672 31.42 6.49 -2.48
CA LYS A 672 31.09 5.54 -1.41
C LYS A 672 31.97 5.59 -0.14
N LYS A 673 32.80 6.63 0.01
CA LYS A 673 33.75 6.77 1.15
C LYS A 673 33.26 7.69 2.27
N PHE A 674 32.40 8.65 1.95
CA PHE A 674 31.94 9.66 2.91
C PHE A 674 30.43 9.67 3.03
N LEU A 675 29.93 9.80 4.25
CA LEU A 675 28.53 10.06 4.55
C LEU A 675 28.39 11.53 4.94
N TYR A 676 27.83 12.34 4.05
CA TYR A 676 27.57 13.75 4.27
C TYR A 676 26.28 13.94 5.07
N PHE A 677 26.22 14.98 5.91
CA PHE A 677 25.03 15.26 6.70
C PHE A 677 24.78 16.75 6.94
N CYS A 678 23.54 17.06 7.33
CA CYS A 678 23.16 18.38 7.85
C CYS A 678 22.09 18.25 8.94
N ASP A 679 22.14 19.15 9.93
CA ASP A 679 21.15 19.24 11.00
C ASP A 679 20.08 20.30 10.68
N SER A 680 18.80 19.96 10.87
CA SER A 680 17.65 20.83 10.61
C SER A 680 16.57 20.80 11.69
N SER A 681 15.87 21.93 11.88
CA SER A 681 14.69 22.00 12.77
C SER A 681 13.55 21.11 12.26
N ASP A 682 13.46 20.99 10.94
CA ASP A 682 12.38 20.33 10.20
C ASP A 682 12.95 19.59 8.99
N ARG A 683 12.20 18.61 8.46
CA ARG A 683 12.61 17.85 7.27
C ARG A 683 12.31 18.69 6.02
N VAL A 684 13.35 19.33 5.48
CA VAL A 684 13.29 20.19 4.28
C VAL A 684 13.71 19.37 3.04
N PRO A 685 13.21 19.65 1.83
CA PRO A 685 13.76 19.09 0.60
C PRO A 685 15.23 19.52 0.40
N ILE A 686 16.16 18.57 0.42
CA ILE A 686 17.57 18.79 0.09
C ILE A 686 17.73 18.67 -1.44
N ARG A 687 18.46 19.59 -2.08
CA ARG A 687 18.67 19.53 -3.54
C ARG A 687 19.47 18.29 -3.93
N GLY A 688 19.40 17.88 -5.20
CA GLY A 688 20.24 16.80 -5.71
C GLY A 688 21.71 17.23 -5.71
N GLY A 689 22.58 16.49 -5.02
CA GLY A 689 24.00 16.82 -4.87
C GLY A 689 24.51 16.68 -3.44
N LEU A 690 25.68 17.26 -3.16
CA LEU A 690 26.30 17.31 -1.82
C LEU A 690 26.50 18.75 -1.31
N ASP A 691 26.27 19.77 -2.14
CA ASP A 691 26.64 21.17 -1.83
C ASP A 691 25.84 21.77 -0.65
N ASP A 692 24.63 21.26 -0.41
CA ASP A 692 23.76 21.64 0.72
C ASP A 692 24.15 20.95 2.06
N LEU A 693 25.19 20.09 2.07
CA LEU A 693 25.58 19.26 3.23
C LEU A 693 26.97 19.66 3.74
N PRO A 694 27.07 20.45 4.83
CA PRO A 694 28.33 21.02 5.29
C PRO A 694 29.25 20.01 5.99
N ASP A 695 28.68 19.01 6.66
CA ASP A 695 29.42 18.07 7.50
C ASP A 695 29.55 16.70 6.83
N ARG A 696 30.58 15.94 7.21
CA ARG A 696 30.84 14.60 6.68
C ARG A 696 31.49 13.64 7.68
N ILE A 697 31.14 12.37 7.57
CA ILE A 697 31.75 11.24 8.25
C ILE A 697 32.57 10.45 7.24
N ASP A 698 33.81 10.09 7.58
CA ASP A 698 34.61 9.16 6.79
C ASP A 698 34.25 7.72 7.19
N LEU A 699 33.69 6.95 6.25
CA LEU A 699 33.22 5.59 6.50
C LEU A 699 34.38 4.60 6.65
N SER A 700 35.60 4.94 6.24
CA SER A 700 36.78 4.09 6.47
C SER A 700 37.17 3.97 7.95
N LEU A 701 36.65 4.86 8.81
CA LEU A 701 36.83 4.82 10.26
C LEU A 701 35.81 3.92 10.97
N VAL A 702 34.73 3.52 10.29
CA VAL A 702 33.65 2.71 10.89
C VAL A 702 34.01 1.23 10.82
N THR A 703 34.32 0.64 11.97
CA THR A 703 34.70 -0.78 12.09
C THR A 703 33.50 -1.70 12.27
N GLU A 704 32.41 -1.21 12.87
CA GLU A 704 31.19 -1.98 13.16
C GLU A 704 29.93 -1.10 13.01
N ILE A 705 28.83 -1.72 12.61
CA ILE A 705 27.51 -1.09 12.49
C ILE A 705 26.53 -1.94 13.30
N SER A 706 26.03 -1.39 14.41
CA SER A 706 25.00 -2.04 15.22
C SER A 706 23.64 -1.42 14.98
N HIS A 707 22.58 -2.25 15.00
CA HIS A 707 21.18 -1.80 14.95
C HIS A 707 20.45 -2.01 16.29
N HIS A 708 21.24 -2.21 17.35
CA HIS A 708 20.81 -2.31 18.74
C HIS A 708 21.65 -1.31 19.53
N GLY A 709 21.02 -0.32 20.19
CA GLY A 709 21.71 0.82 20.80
C GLY A 709 22.80 0.39 21.80
N GLY A 710 24.04 0.79 21.53
CA GLY A 710 25.22 0.27 22.20
C GLY A 710 25.53 0.90 23.56
N ALA A 711 25.31 0.16 24.64
CA ALA A 711 26.14 0.22 25.85
C ALA A 711 25.93 -1.06 26.69
N ALA A 712 26.93 -1.93 26.74
CA ALA A 712 26.89 -3.14 27.57
C ALA A 712 27.13 -2.80 29.05
N THR A 713 26.07 -2.42 29.78
CA THR A 713 26.05 -2.39 31.25
C THR A 713 24.90 -3.26 31.75
N GLY A 714 25.21 -4.32 32.50
CA GLY A 714 24.27 -5.42 32.73
C GLY A 714 23.14 -5.15 33.73
N GLY A 715 22.11 -6.01 33.65
CA GLY A 715 21.23 -6.35 34.77
C GLY A 715 20.24 -5.28 35.25
N GLY A 716 19.13 -5.07 34.52
CA GLY A 716 18.01 -4.26 35.00
C GLY A 716 16.68 -4.64 34.34
N SER A 717 15.72 -5.10 35.12
CA SER A 717 14.41 -5.56 34.64
C SER A 717 13.36 -4.44 34.58
N GLY A 718 12.59 -4.40 33.49
CA GLY A 718 11.21 -3.88 33.50
C GLY A 718 11.02 -2.37 33.33
N GLY A 719 10.92 -1.92 32.07
CA GLY A 719 10.43 -0.59 31.70
C GLY A 719 10.14 -0.52 30.20
N ALA A 720 8.98 0.01 29.80
CA ALA A 720 8.55 0.01 28.39
C ALA A 720 9.44 0.93 27.53
N ALA A 721 10.10 0.37 26.52
CA ALA A 721 11.09 1.07 25.70
C ALA A 721 10.78 1.01 24.18
N THR A 722 9.57 1.39 23.78
CA THR A 722 9.05 1.37 22.39
C THR A 722 9.69 2.39 21.43
N GLY A 723 10.91 2.87 21.72
CA GLY A 723 11.66 3.83 20.90
C GLY A 723 13.14 3.47 20.68
N ARG A 724 13.62 2.35 21.24
CA ARG A 724 15.04 1.93 21.19
C ARG A 724 15.36 0.90 20.10
N GLU A 725 14.34 0.43 19.39
CA GLU A 725 14.39 -0.67 18.40
C GLU A 725 14.71 -0.20 16.97
N LEU A 726 14.81 1.11 16.75
CA LEU A 726 15.04 1.74 15.43
C LEU A 726 16.32 2.60 15.41
N VAL A 727 17.39 2.20 16.09
CA VAL A 727 18.65 2.98 16.17
C VAL A 727 19.78 2.27 15.47
N ILE A 728 20.43 2.96 14.53
CA ILE A 728 21.69 2.54 13.88
C ILE A 728 22.83 3.29 14.57
N SER A 729 23.85 2.58 15.02
CA SER A 729 25.07 3.14 15.61
C SER A 729 26.28 2.77 14.74
N LEU A 730 27.03 3.78 14.29
CA LEU A 730 28.31 3.62 13.60
C LEU A 730 29.42 3.62 14.64
N LEU A 731 30.19 2.55 14.72
CA LEU A 731 31.19 2.31 15.77
C LEU A 731 32.60 2.24 15.19
N GLN A 732 33.53 2.91 15.85
CA GLN A 732 34.97 2.90 15.59
C GLN A 732 35.67 2.27 16.80
N SER A 733 36.46 1.23 16.55
CA SER A 733 37.19 0.51 17.61
C SER A 733 38.32 1.38 18.23
N PRO A 734 38.54 1.33 19.56
CA PRO A 734 37.71 0.66 20.58
C PRO A 734 36.63 1.61 21.13
N ASP A 735 35.37 1.22 20.97
CA ASP A 735 34.17 1.80 21.62
C ASP A 735 33.87 3.31 21.40
N VAL A 736 34.34 3.90 20.29
CA VAL A 736 33.93 5.27 19.89
C VAL A 736 32.71 5.21 18.98
N CYS A 737 31.57 5.76 19.41
CA CYS A 737 30.44 5.97 18.51
C CYS A 737 30.68 7.19 17.62
N VAL A 738 30.74 6.96 16.31
CA VAL A 738 30.96 7.98 15.26
C VAL A 738 29.65 8.72 14.95
N ALA A 739 28.53 8.00 14.93
CA ALA A 739 27.19 8.58 14.81
C ALA A 739 26.11 7.60 15.28
N GLU A 740 25.06 8.12 15.93
CA GLU A 740 23.79 7.42 16.11
C GLU A 740 22.72 8.03 15.21
N MET A 741 21.84 7.17 14.68
CA MET A 741 20.81 7.53 13.71
C MET A 741 19.52 6.80 14.08
N GLN A 742 18.49 7.51 14.55
CA GLN A 742 17.18 6.89 14.80
C GLN A 742 16.32 6.94 13.53
N ALA A 743 16.06 5.77 12.97
CA ALA A 743 15.22 5.57 11.78
C ALA A 743 13.74 5.86 12.07
N LEU A 744 12.97 6.19 11.03
CA LEU A 744 11.55 6.51 11.11
C LEU A 744 10.65 5.27 11.16
N ASN A 745 11.11 4.14 10.62
CA ASN A 745 10.40 2.87 10.53
C ASN A 745 11.41 1.71 10.32
N ALA A 746 10.91 0.47 10.35
CA ALA A 746 11.74 -0.73 10.17
C ALA A 746 12.36 -0.84 8.76
N SER A 747 11.62 -0.48 7.71
CA SER A 747 12.14 -0.48 6.32
C SER A 747 13.39 0.39 6.18
N GLN A 748 13.35 1.63 6.67
CA GLN A 748 14.50 2.54 6.66
C GLN A 748 15.66 2.00 7.52
N LEU A 749 15.37 1.36 8.66
CA LEU A 749 16.40 0.70 9.48
C LEU A 749 17.10 -0.42 8.69
N SER A 750 16.31 -1.30 8.06
CA SER A 750 16.75 -2.40 7.20
C SER A 750 17.57 -1.92 6.00
N GLU A 751 17.04 -0.97 5.24
CA GLU A 751 17.67 -0.34 4.09
C GLU A 751 19.05 0.24 4.42
N TRP A 752 19.14 1.00 5.51
CA TRP A 752 20.36 1.71 5.87
C TRP A 752 21.38 0.84 6.60
N THR A 753 20.95 -0.03 7.51
CA THR A 753 21.86 -0.93 8.24
C THR A 753 22.52 -1.91 7.27
N ASP A 754 21.73 -2.56 6.42
CA ASP A 754 22.27 -3.52 5.45
C ASP A 754 22.99 -2.82 4.30
N GLY A 755 22.50 -1.65 3.84
CA GLY A 755 23.22 -0.85 2.84
C GLY A 755 24.62 -0.45 3.29
N LEU A 756 24.77 0.01 4.54
CA LEU A 756 26.07 0.40 5.10
C LEU A 756 26.97 -0.81 5.34
N ASN A 757 26.42 -1.94 5.79
CA ASN A 757 27.19 -3.20 5.88
C ASN A 757 27.67 -3.67 4.49
N MET A 758 26.79 -3.63 3.49
CA MET A 758 27.07 -4.05 2.11
C MET A 758 28.10 -3.15 1.39
N LEU A 759 28.38 -1.93 1.86
CA LEU A 759 29.47 -1.11 1.32
C LEU A 759 30.86 -1.68 1.60
N ARG A 760 31.02 -2.54 2.62
CA ARG A 760 32.31 -3.06 3.08
C ARG A 760 32.86 -4.14 2.12
N ASP A 761 34.17 -4.13 1.91
CA ASP A 761 34.85 -4.96 0.91
C ASP A 761 34.86 -6.47 1.25
N GLU A 762 34.66 -6.85 2.53
CA GLU A 762 34.68 -8.26 2.98
C GLU A 762 33.39 -9.05 2.66
N GLY A 763 32.51 -8.50 1.83
CA GLY A 763 31.20 -9.09 1.53
C GLY A 763 30.21 -8.85 2.67
N GLY A 764 29.68 -7.64 2.73
CA GLY A 764 28.84 -7.17 3.84
C GLY A 764 27.73 -8.13 4.27
N VAL A 765 27.73 -8.46 5.56
CA VAL A 765 26.74 -9.35 6.17
C VAL A 765 25.35 -8.74 6.10
N VAL A 766 24.36 -9.52 5.65
CA VAL A 766 22.95 -9.16 5.76
C VAL A 766 22.56 -9.31 7.23
N SER A 767 22.31 -8.18 7.89
CA SER A 767 22.07 -8.09 9.32
C SER A 767 20.58 -8.10 9.68
N THR A 768 19.71 -7.65 8.79
CA THR A 768 18.26 -7.63 9.02
C THR A 768 17.51 -8.75 8.29
N ARG A 769 16.42 -9.21 8.92
CA ARG A 769 15.56 -10.25 8.34
C ARG A 769 14.85 -9.79 7.07
N GLU A 770 14.39 -8.53 6.99
CA GLU A 770 13.66 -8.03 5.83
C GLU A 770 14.51 -8.09 4.55
N THR A 771 15.78 -7.69 4.60
CA THR A 771 16.70 -7.80 3.46
C THR A 771 17.00 -9.26 3.11
N ALA A 772 17.15 -10.14 4.11
CA ALA A 772 17.37 -11.57 3.88
C ALA A 772 16.15 -12.25 3.21
N ASP A 773 14.94 -11.97 3.70
CA ASP A 773 13.69 -12.48 3.15
C ASP A 773 13.47 -11.96 1.70
N LEU A 774 13.84 -10.71 1.40
CA LEU A 774 13.83 -10.15 0.04
C LEU A 774 14.80 -10.88 -0.92
N ILE A 775 16.05 -11.13 -0.50
CA ILE A 775 17.03 -11.87 -1.32
C ILE A 775 16.54 -13.29 -1.58
N ASN A 776 15.99 -13.96 -0.56
CA ASN A 776 15.43 -15.31 -0.69
C ASN A 776 14.23 -15.33 -1.65
N MET A 777 13.31 -14.37 -1.56
CA MET A 777 12.16 -14.26 -2.47
C MET A 777 12.59 -14.08 -3.93
N LEU A 778 13.53 -13.15 -4.19
CA LEU A 778 14.10 -12.96 -5.53
C LEU A 778 14.80 -14.23 -6.04
N THR A 779 15.50 -14.94 -5.16
CA THR A 779 16.16 -16.21 -5.49
C THR A 779 15.14 -17.28 -5.90
N GLU A 780 14.05 -17.43 -5.16
CA GLU A 780 12.99 -18.39 -5.48
C GLU A 780 12.24 -18.06 -6.76
N ILE A 781 11.96 -16.78 -7.01
CA ILE A 781 11.36 -16.32 -8.27
C ILE A 781 12.30 -16.60 -9.43
N GLY A 782 13.59 -16.26 -9.31
CA GLY A 782 14.59 -16.52 -10.35
C GLY A 782 14.76 -18.00 -10.67
N ILE A 783 14.76 -18.87 -9.66
CA ILE A 783 14.75 -20.33 -9.86
C ILE A 783 13.49 -20.76 -10.61
N LYS A 784 12.29 -20.34 -10.17
CA LYS A 784 11.03 -20.70 -10.83
C LYS A 784 11.00 -20.25 -12.29
N VAL A 785 11.51 -19.05 -12.60
CA VAL A 785 11.65 -18.56 -13.99
C VAL A 785 12.59 -19.45 -14.81
N LYS A 786 13.75 -19.84 -14.27
CA LYS A 786 14.69 -20.74 -14.98
C LYS A 786 14.21 -22.20 -15.07
N MET A 787 13.28 -22.60 -14.22
CA MET A 787 12.67 -23.92 -14.28
C MET A 787 11.48 -23.97 -15.26
N LEU A 788 10.81 -22.84 -15.54
CA LEU A 788 9.71 -22.78 -16.52
C LEU A 788 10.15 -23.33 -17.89
N ASP A 789 11.32 -22.88 -18.38
CA ASP A 789 11.94 -23.34 -19.63
C ASP A 789 12.01 -24.89 -19.70
N LEU A 790 12.47 -25.53 -18.63
CA LEU A 790 12.62 -26.99 -18.54
C LEU A 790 11.29 -27.73 -18.37
N THR A 791 10.35 -27.16 -17.59
CA THR A 791 9.03 -27.78 -17.36
C THR A 791 8.14 -27.74 -18.58
N GLY A 792 8.27 -26.73 -19.45
CA GLY A 792 7.54 -26.64 -20.71
C GLY A 792 7.94 -27.70 -21.73
N GLU A 793 9.21 -28.09 -21.73
CA GLU A 793 9.77 -29.09 -22.66
C GLU A 793 9.76 -30.54 -22.10
N GLN A 794 9.25 -30.75 -20.88
CA GLN A 794 9.24 -32.04 -20.17
C GLN A 794 10.63 -32.72 -20.06
N ILE A 795 11.71 -31.93 -19.98
CA ILE A 795 13.07 -32.46 -19.93
C ILE A 795 13.40 -32.96 -18.53
N GLU A 796 13.67 -34.26 -18.39
CA GLU A 796 14.26 -34.82 -17.17
C GLU A 796 15.67 -34.26 -16.95
N LEU A 797 15.88 -33.62 -15.79
CA LEU A 797 17.17 -33.06 -15.40
C LEU A 797 18.22 -34.17 -15.20
N PRO A 798 19.27 -34.26 -16.05
CA PRO A 798 20.29 -35.30 -15.93
C PRO A 798 21.16 -35.04 -14.70
N ALA A 799 21.45 -36.09 -13.92
CA ALA A 799 22.30 -35.98 -12.72
C ALA A 799 23.74 -35.53 -13.04
N THR A 800 24.26 -35.91 -14.21
CA THR A 800 25.55 -35.48 -14.77
C THR A 800 25.47 -35.42 -16.29
N VAL A 801 25.81 -34.28 -16.88
CA VAL A 801 26.06 -34.14 -18.31
C VAL A 801 27.57 -34.06 -18.52
N GLN A 802 28.16 -35.00 -19.26
CA GLN A 802 29.51 -34.83 -19.78
C GLN A 802 29.44 -33.92 -21.00
N ALA A 803 30.09 -32.77 -20.94
CA ALA A 803 30.27 -31.94 -22.13
C ALA A 803 31.10 -32.73 -23.15
N PRO A 804 30.67 -32.83 -24.42
CA PRO A 804 31.48 -33.45 -25.46
C PRO A 804 32.80 -32.67 -25.64
N PRO A 805 33.89 -33.32 -26.08
CA PRO A 805 35.13 -32.62 -26.38
C PRO A 805 34.89 -31.53 -27.43
N LEU A 806 35.59 -30.40 -27.30
CA LEU A 806 35.53 -29.32 -28.28
C LEU A 806 35.84 -29.86 -29.68
N PRO A 807 35.04 -29.53 -30.72
CA PRO A 807 35.36 -29.90 -32.10
C PRO A 807 36.77 -29.45 -32.47
N SER A 808 37.51 -30.32 -33.18
CA SER A 808 38.87 -30.02 -33.65
C SER A 808 38.91 -29.03 -34.81
N THR A 809 37.75 -28.66 -35.37
CA THR A 809 37.58 -27.73 -36.48
C THR A 809 36.70 -26.56 -36.05
N THR A 810 37.01 -25.37 -36.56
CA THR A 810 36.18 -24.15 -36.43
C THR A 810 35.22 -23.97 -37.60
N GLU A 811 34.98 -25.02 -38.38
CA GLU A 811 33.97 -25.05 -39.43
C GLU A 811 32.61 -25.31 -38.79
N PHE A 812 31.92 -24.22 -38.43
CA PHE A 812 30.61 -24.30 -37.77
C PHE A 812 29.54 -24.77 -38.77
N PHE A 813 28.88 -25.89 -38.45
CA PHE A 813 27.64 -26.27 -39.11
C PHE A 813 26.47 -25.54 -38.43
N PHE A 814 25.92 -24.53 -39.09
CA PHE A 814 24.62 -23.99 -38.73
C PHE A 814 23.56 -24.94 -39.31
N ALA A 815 22.76 -25.56 -38.44
CA ALA A 815 21.52 -26.18 -38.89
C ALA A 815 20.61 -25.05 -39.41
N GLU A 816 20.20 -25.13 -40.67
CA GLU A 816 19.16 -24.24 -41.20
C GLU A 816 17.86 -24.49 -40.43
N LEU A 817 17.24 -23.39 -39.96
CA LEU A 817 16.03 -23.37 -39.12
C LEU A 817 14.76 -23.74 -39.89
#